data_AF-F9GDH0-F1
#
_entry.id   AF-F9GDH0-F1
#
_cell.length_a   1.000
_cell.length_b   1.000
_cell.length_c   1.000
_cell.angle_alpha   90.00
_cell.angle_beta   90.00
_cell.angle_gamma   90.00
#
_symmetry.space_group_name_H-M   'P 1'
#
loop_
_entity.id
_entity.type
_entity.pdbx_description
1 polymer ?
#
loop_
_entity_poly.entity_id
_entity_poly.type
_entity_poly.pdbx_seq_one_letter_code
_entity_poly.pdbx_strand_id
1 'polypeptide(L)'
;MGDDMGDSLLEIRAKYASKITTQLINISKSKVPQQKSVEFLKKLKCLYFEASSQPGTGKEPGNSAQPILKFETIDAFTQRQYVALSYTWKPSYEEINVPSGGYLLEDICSGNPSPSSVRNTVFSRMQRYMNYENAEYLWIDKHCIQQEDGKAKEIGMQAMDRVYSLSCCPVTLLSRTIKTSEQLELLIEILSQDFVVHEYGQYWISRSTTLERAHRALDLLNYITSDPWFSRGWTFQESYRAGSKMTLLITHAASIRAQKPSHYLGALDGELCINSWNFYEQATKLCLAYQSHQPRPYYWERIISRAGMYKVLLQSDDSEDDSADGDDSAPVSMSPTIINDIANRKLDREWDRLAIVANCCQYINRLDSTKLQGKHSLDLSLLALCLINGEIFSNHPKNNWDNIWTRRLPIADFLHTHFFHGLRSSGKTGRLTFNKGCRFSNVILREEGVQTEGYLWRLDDEISTTSFHRYGSRRRRYQRRPRPLEWLARRLAAQYPILSQRIYNILNLSEPLTPPQRWQLSMACKIEEAILQGKLLCTATAAFLGRGPLAVAIFVIEPEDDDDDSSSDAAESVIFDQKSHVFTSIHRNQQGQQSFEYNDLNKHVSLEVDCCFGKSARQIPQLYTRRWIHGLCFFHGRSPHSVIFPWPASLQGL
;
A
#
# COMPACT_ATOMS: atom_id res chain seq x y z
N MET A 1 -28.29 14.87 -2.23
CA MET A 1 -26.87 15.21 -2.47
C MET A 1 -26.06 14.32 -1.53
N GLY A 2 -25.33 13.32 -2.03
CA GLY A 2 -24.63 12.40 -1.12
C GLY A 2 -23.94 11.18 -1.74
N ASP A 3 -24.11 10.94 -3.04
CA ASP A 3 -23.37 9.92 -3.77
C ASP A 3 -23.00 10.50 -5.13
N ASP A 4 -21.90 11.25 -5.15
CA ASP A 4 -21.27 11.81 -6.36
C ASP A 4 -20.06 10.99 -6.79
N MET A 5 -20.00 9.71 -6.41
CA MET A 5 -18.92 8.82 -6.80
C MET A 5 -18.95 8.62 -8.31
N GLY A 6 -17.83 8.96 -8.96
CA GLY A 6 -17.73 8.90 -10.42
C GLY A 6 -18.07 10.22 -11.13
N ASP A 7 -18.48 11.26 -10.40
CA ASP A 7 -18.56 12.61 -10.96
C ASP A 7 -17.17 13.15 -11.28
N SER A 8 -17.10 13.96 -12.33
CA SER A 8 -15.93 14.75 -12.67
C SER A 8 -15.75 15.99 -11.79
N LEU A 9 -14.55 16.56 -11.78
CA LEU A 9 -14.26 17.82 -11.07
C LEU A 9 -15.18 18.98 -11.50
N LEU A 10 -15.56 19.04 -12.78
CA LEU A 10 -16.49 20.05 -13.28
C LEU A 10 -17.92 19.84 -12.75
N GLU A 11 -18.39 18.60 -12.71
CA GLU A 11 -19.73 18.28 -12.20
C GLU A 11 -19.82 18.55 -10.71
N ILE A 12 -18.79 18.16 -9.95
CA ILE A 12 -18.67 18.49 -8.53
C ILE A 12 -18.66 20.02 -8.37
N ARG A 13 -17.85 20.75 -9.15
CA ARG A 13 -17.82 22.21 -9.06
C ARG A 13 -19.18 22.86 -9.35
N ALA A 14 -19.92 22.33 -10.31
CA ALA A 14 -21.28 22.80 -10.62
C ALA A 14 -22.27 22.51 -9.48
N LYS A 15 -22.13 21.36 -8.81
CA LYS A 15 -22.98 20.94 -7.68
C LYS A 15 -22.69 21.73 -6.39
N TYR A 16 -21.43 22.12 -6.16
CA TYR A 16 -21.01 22.79 -4.93
C TYR A 16 -20.47 24.21 -5.22
N ALA A 17 -21.13 25.23 -4.67
CA ALA A 17 -20.91 26.66 -5.00
C ALA A 17 -19.51 27.22 -4.65
N SER A 18 -18.67 26.50 -3.91
CA SER A 18 -17.30 26.95 -3.54
C SER A 18 -16.22 26.32 -4.41
N LYS A 19 -15.09 27.02 -4.56
CA LYS A 19 -13.92 26.53 -5.31
C LYS A 19 -13.47 25.17 -4.78
N ILE A 20 -12.95 24.32 -5.67
CA ILE A 20 -12.47 22.98 -5.31
C ILE A 20 -11.37 23.06 -4.25
N THR A 21 -10.41 23.99 -4.40
CA THR A 21 -9.33 24.19 -3.42
C THR A 21 -9.86 24.55 -2.03
N THR A 22 -10.82 25.48 -1.94
CA THR A 22 -11.48 25.86 -0.69
C THR A 22 -12.22 24.68 -0.06
N GLN A 23 -12.86 23.82 -0.87
CA GLN A 23 -13.50 22.61 -0.37
C GLN A 23 -12.48 21.62 0.21
N LEU A 24 -11.37 21.36 -0.49
CA LEU A 24 -10.29 20.49 0.00
C LEU A 24 -9.75 20.97 1.35
N ILE A 25 -9.54 22.27 1.51
CA ILE A 25 -9.10 22.87 2.79
C ILE A 25 -10.16 22.64 3.87
N ASN A 26 -11.44 22.85 3.57
CA ASN A 26 -12.51 22.65 4.55
C ASN A 26 -12.67 21.18 4.96
N ILE A 27 -12.63 20.26 4.01
CA ILE A 27 -12.64 18.81 4.27
C ILE A 27 -11.46 18.42 5.16
N SER A 28 -10.27 18.98 4.92
CA SER A 28 -9.08 18.71 5.71
C SER A 28 -9.19 19.10 7.20
N LYS A 29 -10.18 19.91 7.58
CA LYS A 29 -10.45 20.26 8.99
C LYS A 29 -11.17 19.14 9.75
N SER A 30 -11.81 18.20 9.04
CA SER A 30 -12.50 17.04 9.61
C SER A 30 -11.58 15.86 9.90
N LYS A 31 -10.28 16.11 10.13
CA LYS A 31 -9.29 15.10 10.48
C LYS A 31 -9.62 14.43 11.82
N VAL A 32 -9.44 13.12 11.88
CA VAL A 32 -9.53 12.33 13.11
C VAL A 32 -8.15 11.78 13.47
N PRO A 33 -7.65 11.98 14.71
CA PRO A 33 -6.41 11.37 15.16
C PRO A 33 -6.52 9.84 15.26
N GLN A 34 -5.53 9.12 14.75
CA GLN A 34 -5.47 7.64 14.77
C GLN A 34 -5.31 7.04 16.18
N GLN A 35 -4.95 7.84 17.20
CA GLN A 35 -4.70 7.37 18.57
C GLN A 35 -5.87 6.58 19.17
N LYS A 36 -7.11 6.85 18.75
CA LYS A 36 -8.30 6.12 19.23
C LYS A 36 -8.33 4.65 18.82
N SER A 37 -7.74 4.31 17.67
CA SER A 37 -7.62 2.94 17.19
C SER A 37 -6.60 2.13 18.01
N VAL A 38 -5.63 2.78 18.66
CA VAL A 38 -4.64 2.09 19.50
C VAL A 38 -5.27 1.54 20.76
N GLU A 39 -6.10 2.33 21.43
CA GLU A 39 -6.81 1.87 22.63
C GLU A 39 -7.76 0.72 22.31
N PHE A 40 -8.46 0.79 21.16
CA PHE A 40 -9.30 -0.29 20.66
C PHE A 40 -8.51 -1.60 20.51
N LEU A 41 -7.29 -1.55 19.98
CA LEU A 41 -6.45 -2.75 19.79
C LEU A 41 -5.83 -3.28 21.10
N LYS A 42 -5.52 -2.40 22.06
CA LYS A 42 -5.05 -2.81 23.40
C LYS A 42 -6.14 -3.47 24.25
N LYS A 43 -7.41 -3.20 23.92
CA LYS A 43 -8.60 -3.73 24.59
C LYS A 43 -9.50 -4.43 23.57
N LEU A 44 -8.89 -5.22 22.68
CA LEU A 44 -9.62 -5.88 21.62
C LEU A 44 -10.56 -6.93 22.22
N LYS A 45 -11.86 -6.79 21.96
CA LYS A 45 -12.87 -7.77 22.36
C LYS A 45 -12.87 -8.91 21.36
N CYS A 46 -12.63 -10.13 21.84
CA CYS A 46 -12.70 -11.35 21.05
C CYS A 46 -13.66 -12.35 21.70
N LEU A 47 -14.29 -13.18 20.88
CA LEU A 47 -15.13 -14.27 21.30
C LEU A 47 -14.29 -15.51 21.61
N TYR A 48 -14.75 -16.34 22.54
CA TYR A 48 -14.26 -17.70 22.72
C TYR A 48 -15.43 -18.66 22.97
N PHE A 49 -15.24 -19.94 22.65
CA PHE A 49 -16.25 -20.98 22.88
C PHE A 49 -16.19 -21.46 24.33
N GLU A 50 -17.31 -21.42 25.05
CA GLU A 50 -17.35 -21.90 26.43
C GLU A 50 -17.13 -23.42 26.51
N ALA A 51 -16.28 -23.88 27.44
CA ALA A 51 -15.81 -25.26 27.52
C ALA A 51 -16.95 -26.29 27.70
N SER A 52 -18.06 -25.92 28.36
CA SER A 52 -19.25 -26.77 28.51
C SER A 52 -20.06 -26.98 27.22
N SER A 53 -19.71 -26.28 26.14
CA SER A 53 -20.35 -26.35 24.82
C SER A 53 -19.51 -27.11 23.77
N GLN A 54 -18.37 -27.69 24.15
CA GLN A 54 -17.60 -28.55 23.25
C GLN A 54 -18.33 -29.91 23.10
N PRO A 55 -18.65 -30.37 21.87
CA PRO A 55 -19.24 -31.68 21.67
C PRO A 55 -18.21 -32.75 22.04
N GLY A 56 -18.27 -33.24 23.27
CA GLY A 56 -17.57 -34.44 23.69
C GLY A 56 -18.08 -35.62 22.87
N THR A 57 -17.15 -36.34 22.27
CA THR A 57 -17.35 -37.64 21.64
C THR A 57 -18.04 -38.60 22.62
N GLY A 58 -19.36 -38.77 22.50
CA GLY A 58 -20.08 -39.88 23.16
C GLY A 58 -21.21 -39.56 24.13
N LYS A 59 -21.85 -38.38 24.09
CA LYS A 59 -23.12 -38.15 24.81
C LYS A 59 -24.34 -38.24 23.88
N GLU A 60 -25.33 -39.02 24.32
CA GLU A 60 -26.62 -39.23 23.65
C GLU A 60 -27.37 -37.90 23.38
N PRO A 61 -28.20 -37.84 22.31
CA PRO A 61 -28.90 -36.64 21.88
C PRO A 61 -30.13 -36.36 22.76
N GLY A 62 -29.89 -35.94 24.01
CA GLY A 62 -30.91 -35.46 24.93
C GLY A 62 -30.53 -34.08 25.46
N ASN A 63 -31.14 -33.03 24.92
CA ASN A 63 -30.94 -31.61 25.27
C ASN A 63 -29.49 -31.10 25.17
N SER A 64 -28.97 -30.94 23.94
CA SER A 64 -27.77 -30.12 23.74
C SER A 64 -28.12 -28.66 24.05
N ALA A 65 -27.62 -28.13 25.17
CA ALA A 65 -27.62 -26.68 25.39
C ALA A 65 -26.99 -25.99 24.16
N GLN A 66 -27.64 -24.95 23.66
CA GLN A 66 -27.11 -24.20 22.51
C GLN A 66 -25.69 -23.72 22.83
N PRO A 67 -24.70 -23.88 21.92
CA PRO A 67 -23.34 -23.45 22.19
C PRO A 67 -23.28 -21.95 22.48
N ILE A 68 -22.56 -21.58 23.54
CA ILE A 68 -22.42 -20.20 24.00
C ILE A 68 -21.01 -19.69 23.65
N LEU A 69 -20.95 -18.49 23.07
CA LEU A 69 -19.72 -17.74 22.88
C LEU A 69 -19.73 -16.52 23.80
N LYS A 70 -18.63 -16.34 24.51
CA LYS A 70 -18.42 -15.26 25.49
C LYS A 70 -17.32 -14.32 25.06
N PHE A 71 -17.30 -13.11 25.60
CA PHE A 71 -16.23 -12.15 25.33
C PHE A 71 -15.05 -12.26 26.29
N GLU A 72 -13.85 -12.15 25.74
CA GLU A 72 -12.62 -11.90 26.46
C GLU A 72 -11.94 -10.63 25.90
N THR A 73 -11.19 -9.92 26.74
CA THR A 73 -10.45 -8.73 26.32
C THR A 73 -8.97 -9.07 26.20
N ILE A 74 -8.41 -8.91 25.00
CA ILE A 74 -7.01 -9.18 24.73
C ILE A 74 -6.28 -7.92 24.27
N ASP A 75 -4.96 -7.86 24.50
CA ASP A 75 -4.10 -6.86 23.87
C ASP A 75 -3.55 -7.42 22.55
N ALA A 76 -4.11 -6.98 21.42
CA ALA A 76 -3.73 -7.48 20.10
C ALA A 76 -2.26 -7.22 19.71
N PHE A 77 -1.56 -6.34 20.42
CA PHE A 77 -0.14 -6.10 20.17
C PHE A 77 0.75 -7.22 20.73
N THR A 78 0.34 -7.83 21.84
CA THR A 78 1.08 -8.88 22.57
C THR A 78 0.46 -10.27 22.37
N GLN A 79 -0.87 -10.37 22.37
CA GLN A 79 -1.64 -11.60 22.12
C GLN A 79 -2.13 -11.64 20.68
N ARG A 80 -1.28 -12.14 19.77
CA ARG A 80 -1.57 -12.20 18.32
C ARG A 80 -2.21 -13.51 17.86
N GLN A 81 -2.25 -14.52 18.73
CA GLN A 81 -2.82 -15.84 18.44
C GLN A 81 -4.35 -15.83 18.58
N TYR A 82 -5.01 -15.09 17.69
CA TYR A 82 -6.47 -15.08 17.54
C TYR A 82 -6.84 -15.18 16.07
N VAL A 83 -7.98 -15.78 15.76
CA VAL A 83 -8.53 -15.88 14.42
C VAL A 83 -9.26 -14.58 14.07
N ALA A 84 -8.82 -13.88 13.03
CA ALA A 84 -9.58 -12.75 12.46
C ALA A 84 -10.37 -13.26 11.26
N LEU A 85 -11.69 -13.43 11.42
CA LEU A 85 -12.55 -14.02 10.41
C LEU A 85 -13.14 -12.96 9.48
N SER A 86 -12.82 -13.09 8.20
CA SER A 86 -13.44 -12.39 7.08
C SER A 86 -14.51 -13.25 6.41
N TYR A 87 -15.74 -12.74 6.31
CA TYR A 87 -16.86 -13.44 5.69
C TYR A 87 -17.93 -12.46 5.21
N THR A 88 -18.85 -12.93 4.37
CA THR A 88 -19.97 -12.12 3.89
C THR A 88 -21.12 -12.16 4.89
N TRP A 89 -21.67 -11.01 5.30
CA TRP A 89 -22.81 -11.04 6.24
C TRP A 89 -24.10 -11.56 5.60
N LYS A 90 -24.30 -11.23 4.33
CA LYS A 90 -25.43 -11.71 3.51
C LYS A 90 -25.07 -13.08 2.94
N PRO A 91 -25.97 -14.08 3.02
CA PRO A 91 -25.71 -15.41 2.47
C PRO A 91 -25.49 -15.34 0.96
N SER A 92 -24.58 -16.18 0.47
CA SER A 92 -24.51 -16.46 -0.97
C SER A 92 -25.72 -17.29 -1.42
N TYR A 93 -25.92 -17.44 -2.73
CA TYR A 93 -26.95 -18.33 -3.28
C TYR A 93 -26.81 -19.78 -2.77
N GLU A 94 -25.58 -20.26 -2.56
CA GLU A 94 -25.32 -21.61 -2.05
C GLU A 94 -25.68 -21.76 -0.55
N GLU A 95 -25.94 -20.65 0.15
CA GLU A 95 -26.19 -20.63 1.60
C GLU A 95 -27.54 -20.02 1.99
N ILE A 96 -28.44 -19.73 1.03
CA ILE A 96 -29.74 -19.09 1.30
C ILE A 96 -30.57 -19.87 2.34
N ASN A 97 -30.49 -21.20 2.31
CA ASN A 97 -31.25 -22.09 3.19
C ASN A 97 -30.48 -22.49 4.45
N VAL A 98 -29.32 -21.89 4.71
CA VAL A 98 -28.52 -22.21 5.89
C VAL A 98 -29.11 -21.48 7.12
N PRO A 99 -29.45 -22.22 8.20
CA PRO A 99 -30.05 -21.61 9.38
C PRO A 99 -29.04 -20.72 10.17
N SER A 100 -29.59 -19.77 10.91
CA SER A 100 -28.91 -18.95 11.93
C SER A 100 -29.58 -19.13 13.30
N GLY A 101 -29.04 -18.51 14.35
CA GLY A 101 -29.60 -18.58 15.71
C GLY A 101 -29.32 -19.86 16.49
N GLY A 102 -28.47 -20.75 15.96
CA GLY A 102 -28.05 -21.97 16.66
C GLY A 102 -26.95 -21.75 17.71
N TYR A 103 -26.40 -20.54 17.80
CA TYR A 103 -25.34 -20.15 18.73
C TYR A 103 -25.80 -18.94 19.53
N LEU A 104 -25.60 -18.97 20.85
CA LEU A 104 -25.85 -17.85 21.75
C LEU A 104 -24.56 -17.06 21.93
N LEU A 105 -24.62 -15.75 21.73
CA LEU A 105 -23.48 -14.84 21.89
C LEU A 105 -23.80 -13.83 22.97
N GLU A 106 -22.85 -13.61 23.89
CA GLU A 106 -22.89 -12.44 24.77
C GLU A 106 -22.94 -11.17 23.92
N ASP A 107 -23.84 -10.26 24.27
CA ASP A 107 -23.89 -8.94 23.66
C ASP A 107 -22.76 -8.05 24.21
N ILE A 108 -22.09 -7.31 23.32
CA ILE A 108 -20.88 -6.55 23.67
C ILE A 108 -21.16 -5.41 24.66
N CYS A 109 -22.39 -4.91 24.72
CA CYS A 109 -22.81 -3.82 25.58
C CYS A 109 -23.44 -4.31 26.89
N SER A 110 -24.37 -5.27 26.79
CA SER A 110 -25.18 -5.74 27.92
C SER A 110 -24.64 -6.99 28.61
N GLY A 111 -23.73 -7.74 27.98
CA GLY A 111 -23.17 -8.99 28.49
C GLY A 111 -24.15 -10.16 28.51
N ASN A 112 -25.40 -9.95 28.06
CA ASN A 112 -26.41 -10.99 28.08
C ASN A 112 -26.31 -11.87 26.83
N PRO A 113 -26.37 -13.21 26.95
CA PRO A 113 -26.39 -14.10 25.80
C PRO A 113 -27.67 -13.95 24.97
N SER A 114 -27.54 -13.84 23.66
CA SER A 114 -28.66 -13.79 22.71
C SER A 114 -28.36 -14.59 21.44
N PRO A 115 -29.39 -15.13 20.74
CA PRO A 115 -29.18 -15.86 19.49
C PRO A 115 -28.52 -14.99 18.41
N SER A 116 -27.42 -15.48 17.85
CA SER A 116 -26.69 -14.75 16.82
C SER A 116 -27.35 -14.88 15.44
N SER A 117 -27.44 -13.75 14.74
CA SER A 117 -27.88 -13.69 13.33
C SER A 117 -26.83 -14.17 12.32
N VAL A 118 -25.65 -14.60 12.78
CA VAL A 118 -24.64 -15.24 11.93
C VAL A 118 -25.05 -16.68 11.67
N ARG A 119 -24.80 -17.16 10.44
CA ARG A 119 -25.13 -18.53 10.00
C ARG A 119 -24.43 -19.56 10.86
N ASN A 120 -25.13 -20.65 11.18
CA ASN A 120 -24.61 -21.73 12.03
C ASN A 120 -23.37 -22.40 11.42
N THR A 121 -23.28 -22.45 10.09
CA THR A 121 -22.12 -22.99 9.37
C THR A 121 -20.85 -22.15 9.56
N VAL A 122 -20.98 -20.83 9.73
CA VAL A 122 -19.81 -19.96 9.97
C VAL A 122 -19.17 -20.33 11.30
N PHE A 123 -19.94 -20.41 12.38
CA PHE A 123 -19.40 -20.78 13.69
C PHE A 123 -18.89 -22.22 13.75
N SER A 124 -19.58 -23.19 13.15
CA SER A 124 -19.11 -24.57 13.15
C SER A 124 -17.80 -24.75 12.38
N ARG A 125 -17.65 -24.06 11.25
CA ARG A 125 -16.38 -24.03 10.49
C ARG A 125 -15.27 -23.35 11.29
N MET A 126 -15.57 -22.23 11.94
CA MET A 126 -14.60 -21.51 12.77
C MET A 126 -14.14 -22.30 13.98
N GLN A 127 -15.04 -22.99 14.68
CA GLN A 127 -14.64 -23.84 15.81
C GLN A 127 -13.64 -24.91 15.38
N ARG A 128 -13.85 -25.55 14.23
CA ARG A 128 -12.90 -26.51 13.66
C ARG A 128 -11.57 -25.87 13.28
N TYR A 129 -11.60 -24.70 12.62
CA TYR A 129 -10.40 -23.98 12.20
C TYR A 129 -9.58 -23.48 13.41
N MET A 130 -10.24 -22.96 14.45
CA MET A 130 -9.61 -22.54 15.69
C MET A 130 -8.90 -23.69 16.39
N ASN A 131 -9.54 -24.86 16.47
CA ASN A 131 -8.91 -26.06 17.02
C ASN A 131 -7.70 -26.50 16.19
N TYR A 132 -7.77 -26.37 14.86
CA TYR A 132 -6.68 -26.71 13.94
C TYR A 132 -5.48 -25.77 14.07
N GLU A 133 -5.72 -24.46 14.21
CA GLU A 133 -4.68 -23.44 14.40
C GLU A 133 -4.25 -23.26 15.87
N ASN A 134 -4.84 -24.04 16.79
CA ASN A 134 -4.66 -23.89 18.23
C ASN A 134 -4.86 -22.44 18.71
N ALA A 135 -5.95 -21.81 18.26
CA ALA A 135 -6.32 -20.43 18.61
C ALA A 135 -7.56 -20.43 19.51
N GLU A 136 -7.47 -19.75 20.65
CA GLU A 136 -8.56 -19.68 21.64
C GLU A 136 -9.60 -18.60 21.30
N TYR A 137 -9.16 -17.52 20.66
CA TYR A 137 -9.95 -16.32 20.45
C TYR A 137 -10.35 -16.14 18.98
N LEU A 138 -11.59 -15.70 18.77
CA LEU A 138 -12.20 -15.39 17.48
C LEU A 138 -12.61 -13.93 17.44
N TRP A 139 -12.16 -13.20 16.43
CA TRP A 139 -12.65 -11.86 16.12
C TRP A 139 -13.52 -11.89 14.87
N ILE A 140 -14.73 -11.36 14.99
CA ILE A 140 -15.67 -11.12 13.89
C ILE A 140 -16.23 -9.72 13.97
N ASP A 141 -16.17 -8.99 12.86
CA ASP A 141 -16.60 -7.58 12.76
C ASP A 141 -18.04 -7.36 13.26
N LYS A 142 -18.97 -8.25 12.91
CA LYS A 142 -20.40 -8.13 13.22
C LYS A 142 -20.72 -8.09 14.72
N HIS A 143 -19.93 -8.78 15.54
CA HIS A 143 -20.17 -8.91 16.99
C HIS A 143 -19.07 -8.25 17.83
N CYS A 144 -17.83 -8.19 17.35
CA CYS A 144 -16.70 -7.59 18.08
C CYS A 144 -16.59 -6.08 17.87
N ILE A 145 -17.48 -5.48 17.07
CA ILE A 145 -17.66 -4.02 16.93
C ILE A 145 -19.09 -3.67 17.31
N GLN A 146 -19.28 -2.59 18.06
CA GLN A 146 -20.61 -2.03 18.32
C GLN A 146 -21.23 -1.54 17.00
N GLN A 147 -22.37 -2.12 16.61
CA GLN A 147 -22.98 -1.89 15.30
C GLN A 147 -23.86 -0.65 15.22
N GLU A 148 -24.26 -0.10 16.36
CA GLU A 148 -25.00 1.15 16.47
C GLU A 148 -24.17 2.32 15.92
N ASP A 149 -24.81 3.21 15.17
CA ASP A 149 -24.11 4.34 14.58
C ASP A 149 -23.60 5.28 15.68
N GLY A 150 -22.30 5.59 15.61
CA GLY A 150 -21.66 6.41 16.62
C GLY A 150 -20.14 6.29 16.58
N LYS A 151 -19.51 6.96 17.55
CA LYS A 151 -18.05 7.06 17.65
C LYS A 151 -17.36 5.70 17.84
N ALA A 152 -17.99 4.76 18.56
CA ALA A 152 -17.42 3.45 18.80
C ALA A 152 -17.30 2.62 17.52
N LYS A 153 -18.36 2.62 16.70
CA LYS A 153 -18.39 1.98 15.38
C LYS A 153 -17.32 2.54 14.45
N GLU A 154 -17.22 3.86 14.37
CA GLU A 154 -16.23 4.55 13.54
C GLU A 154 -14.79 4.18 13.97
N ILE A 155 -14.51 4.11 15.28
CA ILE A 155 -13.19 3.67 15.79
C ILE A 155 -12.91 2.22 15.38
N GLY A 156 -13.89 1.32 15.53
CA GLY A 156 -13.76 -0.08 15.13
C GLY A 156 -13.44 -0.22 13.64
N MET A 157 -14.21 0.45 12.77
CA MET A 157 -14.02 0.47 11.32
C MET A 157 -12.63 1.00 10.93
N GLN A 158 -12.18 2.09 11.55
CA GLN A 158 -10.85 2.67 11.31
C GLN A 158 -9.69 1.80 11.85
N ALA A 159 -9.96 0.82 12.71
CA ALA A 159 -8.96 -0.08 13.31
C ALA A 159 -8.93 -1.49 12.67
N MET A 160 -9.90 -1.84 11.81
CA MET A 160 -10.02 -3.18 11.23
C MET A 160 -8.74 -3.64 10.53
N ASP A 161 -8.06 -2.75 9.81
CA ASP A 161 -6.82 -3.06 9.10
C ASP A 161 -5.72 -3.58 10.03
N ARG A 162 -5.69 -3.10 11.27
CA ARG A 162 -4.76 -3.52 12.31
C ARG A 162 -5.18 -4.84 12.96
N VAL A 163 -6.48 -5.10 13.12
CA VAL A 163 -6.96 -6.38 13.62
C VAL A 163 -6.51 -7.53 12.69
N TYR A 164 -6.70 -7.38 11.38
CA TYR A 164 -6.27 -8.40 10.42
C TYR A 164 -4.75 -8.47 10.26
N SER A 165 -4.05 -7.33 10.25
CA SER A 165 -2.58 -7.34 10.11
C SER A 165 -1.85 -7.83 11.37
N LEU A 166 -2.43 -7.73 12.57
CA LEU A 166 -1.82 -8.24 13.82
C LEU A 166 -2.10 -9.71 14.08
N SER A 167 -3.27 -10.23 13.67
CA SER A 167 -3.65 -11.64 13.81
C SER A 167 -2.61 -12.58 13.18
N CYS A 168 -2.26 -13.66 13.86
CA CYS A 168 -1.45 -14.73 13.30
C CYS A 168 -2.26 -15.67 12.38
N CYS A 169 -3.58 -15.75 12.58
CA CYS A 169 -4.46 -16.69 11.88
C CYS A 169 -5.65 -15.97 11.19
N PRO A 170 -5.42 -14.97 10.32
CA PRO A 170 -6.51 -14.33 9.59
C PRO A 170 -7.05 -15.30 8.53
N VAL A 171 -8.37 -15.41 8.43
CA VAL A 171 -9.04 -16.44 7.63
C VAL A 171 -10.26 -15.90 6.89
N THR A 172 -10.47 -16.37 5.66
CA THR A 172 -11.68 -16.13 4.88
C THR A 172 -12.52 -17.39 4.79
N LEU A 173 -13.83 -17.25 4.95
CA LEU A 173 -14.78 -18.27 4.56
C LEU A 173 -15.38 -17.97 3.18
N LEU A 174 -15.07 -18.80 2.20
CA LEU A 174 -15.81 -18.82 0.95
C LEU A 174 -17.05 -19.71 1.09
N SER A 175 -18.09 -19.33 0.38
CA SER A 175 -19.35 -20.07 0.30
C SER A 175 -19.32 -21.15 -0.76
N ARG A 176 -18.45 -21.00 -1.77
CA ARG A 176 -18.26 -21.97 -2.86
C ARG A 176 -17.73 -23.31 -2.36
N THR A 177 -18.13 -24.38 -3.05
CA THR A 177 -17.69 -25.75 -2.76
C THR A 177 -17.02 -26.39 -3.98
N ILE A 178 -15.84 -26.99 -3.80
CA ILE A 178 -15.19 -27.83 -4.81
C ILE A 178 -15.85 -29.22 -4.82
N LYS A 179 -16.38 -29.63 -5.98
CA LYS A 179 -17.28 -30.79 -6.08
C LYS A 179 -16.65 -32.00 -6.76
N THR A 180 -15.72 -31.79 -7.70
CA THR A 180 -15.18 -32.85 -8.56
C THR A 180 -13.67 -33.01 -8.38
N SER A 181 -13.17 -34.22 -8.67
CA SER A 181 -11.73 -34.52 -8.67
C SER A 181 -10.98 -33.60 -9.63
N GLU A 182 -11.53 -33.35 -10.83
CA GLU A 182 -10.92 -32.47 -11.82
C GLU A 182 -10.75 -31.03 -11.30
N GLN A 183 -11.75 -30.48 -10.60
CA GLN A 183 -11.62 -29.14 -9.99
C GLN A 183 -10.51 -29.10 -8.94
N LEU A 184 -10.35 -30.18 -8.16
CA LEU A 184 -9.30 -30.28 -7.15
C LEU A 184 -7.90 -30.37 -7.81
N GLU A 185 -7.76 -31.19 -8.84
CA GLU A 185 -6.53 -31.32 -9.62
C GLU A 185 -6.13 -30.00 -10.28
N LEU A 186 -7.05 -29.34 -10.99
CA LEU A 186 -6.81 -28.04 -11.61
C LEU A 186 -6.40 -26.99 -10.58
N LEU A 187 -7.01 -27.00 -9.38
CA LEU A 187 -6.63 -26.08 -8.30
C LEU A 187 -5.21 -26.33 -7.81
N ILE A 188 -4.79 -27.59 -7.66
CA ILE A 188 -3.42 -27.95 -7.27
C ILE A 188 -2.44 -27.50 -8.36
N GLU A 189 -2.75 -27.73 -9.63
CA GLU A 189 -1.92 -27.31 -10.77
C GLU A 189 -1.80 -25.78 -10.88
N ILE A 190 -2.87 -25.03 -10.58
CA ILE A 190 -2.82 -23.56 -10.47
C ILE A 190 -1.84 -23.18 -9.35
N LEU A 191 -2.01 -23.75 -8.15
CA LEU A 191 -1.23 -23.38 -6.96
C LEU A 191 0.24 -23.80 -7.03
N SER A 192 0.57 -24.81 -7.85
CA SER A 192 1.92 -25.34 -8.07
C SER A 192 2.69 -24.67 -9.21
N GLN A 193 2.05 -23.76 -9.96
CA GLN A 193 2.63 -23.07 -11.14
C GLN A 193 2.80 -23.94 -12.39
N ASP A 194 2.17 -25.10 -12.45
CA ASP A 194 2.31 -26.04 -13.58
C ASP A 194 1.79 -25.47 -14.92
N PHE A 195 0.90 -24.47 -14.86
CA PHE A 195 0.34 -23.83 -16.04
C PHE A 195 1.23 -22.77 -16.69
N VAL A 196 2.19 -22.19 -15.97
CA VAL A 196 2.82 -20.92 -16.38
C VAL A 196 4.34 -21.01 -16.36
N VAL A 197 4.97 -20.46 -17.39
CA VAL A 197 6.42 -20.19 -17.44
C VAL A 197 6.66 -18.70 -17.57
N HIS A 198 7.81 -18.22 -17.07
CA HIS A 198 8.22 -16.82 -17.16
C HIS A 198 9.45 -16.72 -18.07
N GLU A 199 9.29 -16.12 -19.25
CA GLU A 199 10.34 -15.97 -20.26
C GLU A 199 10.29 -14.55 -20.84
N TYR A 200 11.46 -13.91 -20.98
CA TYR A 200 11.60 -12.55 -21.52
C TYR A 200 10.72 -11.50 -20.81
N GLY A 201 10.65 -11.56 -19.47
CA GLY A 201 9.83 -10.64 -18.66
C GLY A 201 8.33 -10.90 -18.73
N GLN A 202 7.89 -11.86 -19.53
CA GLN A 202 6.47 -12.14 -19.74
C GLN A 202 6.07 -13.54 -19.26
N TYR A 203 4.79 -13.66 -18.91
CA TYR A 203 4.19 -14.94 -18.56
C TYR A 203 3.63 -15.60 -19.80
N TRP A 204 3.87 -16.91 -19.93
CA TRP A 204 3.40 -17.74 -21.03
C TRP A 204 2.78 -19.03 -20.50
N ILE A 205 1.84 -19.60 -21.26
CA ILE A 205 1.32 -20.93 -20.94
C ILE A 205 2.44 -21.96 -21.14
N SER A 206 2.65 -22.82 -20.14
CA SER A 206 3.67 -23.86 -20.16
C SER A 206 3.48 -24.79 -21.36
N ARG A 207 4.59 -25.19 -22.00
CA ARG A 207 4.60 -26.15 -23.12
C ARG A 207 4.12 -27.54 -22.72
N SER A 208 4.16 -27.88 -21.43
CA SER A 208 3.63 -29.13 -20.90
C SER A 208 2.10 -29.15 -20.77
N THR A 209 1.44 -28.01 -21.00
CA THR A 209 0.02 -27.83 -20.73
C THR A 209 -0.73 -27.45 -21.99
N THR A 210 -1.92 -28.04 -22.19
CA THR A 210 -2.77 -27.70 -23.33
C THR A 210 -3.55 -26.42 -23.05
N LEU A 211 -3.85 -25.65 -24.10
CA LEU A 211 -4.66 -24.45 -24.00
C LEU A 211 -6.05 -24.74 -23.43
N GLU A 212 -6.63 -25.90 -23.77
CA GLU A 212 -7.92 -26.35 -23.25
C GLU A 212 -7.86 -26.56 -21.72
N ARG A 213 -6.78 -27.16 -21.20
CA ARG A 213 -6.60 -27.34 -19.76
C ARG A 213 -6.40 -26.01 -19.05
N ALA A 214 -5.65 -25.08 -19.64
CA ALA A 214 -5.50 -23.72 -19.12
C ALA A 214 -6.83 -22.94 -19.09
N HIS A 215 -7.68 -23.11 -20.11
CA HIS A 215 -9.03 -22.54 -20.14
C HIS A 215 -9.89 -23.13 -18.99
N ARG A 216 -9.88 -24.45 -18.78
CA ARG A 216 -10.59 -25.05 -17.64
C ARG A 216 -10.10 -24.53 -16.28
N ALA A 217 -8.80 -24.26 -16.15
CA ALA A 217 -8.24 -23.62 -14.97
C ALA A 217 -8.78 -22.18 -14.80
N LEU A 218 -8.91 -21.40 -15.87
CA LEU A 218 -9.56 -20.08 -15.84
C LEU A 218 -11.05 -20.17 -15.49
N ASP A 219 -11.78 -21.18 -15.98
CA ASP A 219 -13.18 -21.42 -15.59
C ASP A 219 -13.30 -21.69 -14.08
N LEU A 220 -12.37 -22.48 -13.51
CA LEU A 220 -12.32 -22.73 -12.08
C LEU A 220 -12.00 -21.47 -11.28
N LEU A 221 -11.02 -20.67 -11.71
CA LEU A 221 -10.74 -19.37 -11.09
C LEU A 221 -11.96 -18.45 -11.16
N ASN A 222 -12.66 -18.42 -12.29
CA ASN A 222 -13.89 -17.66 -12.44
C ASN A 222 -14.99 -18.14 -11.48
N TYR A 223 -15.13 -19.45 -11.27
CA TYR A 223 -16.08 -20.02 -10.30
C TYR A 223 -15.75 -19.57 -8.86
N ILE A 224 -14.50 -19.73 -8.44
CA ILE A 224 -14.04 -19.36 -7.09
C ILE A 224 -14.18 -17.85 -6.88
N THR A 225 -13.68 -17.04 -7.81
CA THR A 225 -13.74 -15.56 -7.73
C THR A 225 -15.13 -15.00 -7.95
N SER A 226 -16.10 -15.82 -8.37
CA SER A 226 -17.53 -15.49 -8.38
C SER A 226 -18.20 -15.59 -7.01
N ASP A 227 -17.47 -15.99 -5.96
CA ASP A 227 -17.94 -15.83 -4.58
C ASP A 227 -18.20 -14.34 -4.26
N PRO A 228 -19.32 -13.97 -3.60
CA PRO A 228 -19.59 -12.58 -3.23
C PRO A 228 -18.50 -11.93 -2.38
N TRP A 229 -17.72 -12.72 -1.64
CA TRP A 229 -16.59 -12.25 -0.85
C TRP A 229 -15.58 -11.45 -1.68
N PHE A 230 -15.23 -11.89 -2.89
CA PHE A 230 -14.28 -11.19 -3.75
C PHE A 230 -14.81 -9.85 -4.30
N SER A 231 -16.10 -9.54 -4.16
CA SER A 231 -16.72 -8.34 -4.73
C SER A 231 -16.91 -7.19 -3.74
N ARG A 232 -16.75 -7.43 -2.43
CA ARG A 232 -17.01 -6.42 -1.40
C ARG A 232 -15.75 -5.60 -1.10
N GLY A 233 -15.93 -4.32 -0.76
CA GLY A 233 -14.80 -3.44 -0.43
C GLY A 233 -14.16 -3.77 0.92
N TRP A 234 -14.96 -4.10 1.94
CA TRP A 234 -14.43 -4.49 3.26
C TRP A 234 -13.59 -5.77 3.20
N THR A 235 -14.07 -6.82 2.55
CA THR A 235 -13.34 -8.09 2.41
C THR A 235 -12.03 -7.95 1.65
N PHE A 236 -11.99 -7.04 0.65
CA PHE A 236 -10.75 -6.66 -0.02
C PHE A 236 -9.73 -6.08 0.98
N GLN A 237 -10.13 -5.11 1.80
CA GLN A 237 -9.25 -4.55 2.82
C GLN A 237 -8.76 -5.63 3.78
N GLU A 238 -9.65 -6.49 4.28
CA GLU A 238 -9.30 -7.54 5.24
C GLU A 238 -8.22 -8.47 4.69
N SER A 239 -8.41 -8.96 3.45
CA SER A 239 -7.42 -9.77 2.74
C SER A 239 -6.11 -9.02 2.49
N TYR A 240 -6.20 -7.80 1.95
CA TYR A 240 -5.05 -6.97 1.61
C TYR A 240 -4.18 -6.64 2.84
N ARG A 241 -4.82 -6.43 4.01
CA ARG A 241 -4.14 -6.08 5.26
C ARG A 241 -3.65 -7.29 6.04
N ALA A 242 -4.30 -8.44 5.91
CA ALA A 242 -3.77 -9.71 6.42
C ALA A 242 -2.50 -10.15 5.67
N GLY A 243 -2.35 -9.76 4.40
CA GLY A 243 -1.16 -10.00 3.59
C GLY A 243 -0.93 -11.49 3.36
N SER A 244 0.33 -11.94 3.45
CA SER A 244 0.71 -13.34 3.20
C SER A 244 0.19 -14.34 4.24
N LYS A 245 -0.39 -13.88 5.35
CA LYS A 245 -0.92 -14.72 6.42
C LYS A 245 -2.35 -15.19 6.20
N MET A 246 -3.07 -14.56 5.27
CA MET A 246 -4.48 -14.84 5.05
C MET A 246 -4.69 -16.24 4.47
N THR A 247 -5.59 -17.01 5.08
CA THR A 247 -5.98 -18.35 4.61
C THR A 247 -7.39 -18.31 4.01
N LEU A 248 -7.57 -18.86 2.82
CA LEU A 248 -8.87 -19.08 2.19
C LEU A 248 -9.37 -20.48 2.55
N LEU A 249 -10.55 -20.57 3.15
CA LEU A 249 -11.24 -21.84 3.40
C LEU A 249 -12.35 -22.06 2.37
N ILE A 250 -12.18 -23.11 1.57
CA ILE A 250 -13.15 -23.57 0.57
C ILE A 250 -13.63 -24.95 0.96
N THR A 251 -14.94 -25.16 1.08
CA THR A 251 -15.47 -26.49 1.35
C THR A 251 -15.24 -27.43 0.17
N HIS A 252 -15.17 -28.73 0.43
CA HIS A 252 -15.13 -29.73 -0.63
C HIS A 252 -16.16 -30.84 -0.41
N ALA A 253 -16.57 -31.50 -1.50
CA ALA A 253 -17.46 -32.65 -1.42
C ALA A 253 -16.77 -33.84 -0.73
N ALA A 254 -17.54 -34.67 -0.02
CA ALA A 254 -17.02 -35.85 0.66
C ALA A 254 -16.39 -36.86 -0.32
N SER A 255 -16.85 -36.89 -1.57
CA SER A 255 -16.35 -37.76 -2.65
C SER A 255 -14.86 -37.54 -2.97
N ILE A 256 -14.34 -36.32 -2.76
CA ILE A 256 -12.94 -35.98 -3.08
C ILE A 256 -12.04 -35.90 -1.84
N ARG A 257 -12.56 -36.27 -0.65
CA ARG A 257 -11.81 -36.20 0.62
C ARG A 257 -10.50 -36.98 0.58
N ALA A 258 -10.49 -38.15 -0.04
CA ALA A 258 -9.29 -39.00 -0.13
C ALA A 258 -8.20 -38.43 -1.06
N GLN A 259 -8.56 -37.54 -1.98
CA GLN A 259 -7.66 -36.92 -2.96
C GLN A 259 -7.08 -35.59 -2.45
N LYS A 260 -7.58 -35.10 -1.31
CA LYS A 260 -7.14 -33.85 -0.68
C LYS A 260 -5.63 -33.79 -0.34
N PRO A 261 -4.93 -34.87 0.09
CA PRO A 261 -3.56 -34.75 0.59
C PRO A 261 -2.62 -34.05 -0.41
N SER A 262 -2.32 -32.79 -0.12
CA SER A 262 -1.43 -31.91 -0.88
C SER A 262 -0.95 -30.83 0.09
N HIS A 263 0.33 -30.44 0.00
CA HIS A 263 0.88 -29.41 0.89
C HIS A 263 0.25 -28.03 0.67
N TYR A 264 -0.46 -27.81 -0.44
CA TYR A 264 -1.17 -26.57 -0.74
C TYR A 264 -2.56 -26.45 -0.08
N LEU A 265 -3.13 -27.53 0.45
CA LEU A 265 -4.55 -27.61 0.83
C LEU A 265 -4.81 -27.76 2.34
N GLY A 266 -3.75 -27.86 3.14
CA GLY A 266 -3.80 -28.05 4.60
C GLY A 266 -4.51 -29.33 5.06
N ALA A 267 -4.47 -29.63 6.36
CA ALA A 267 -4.99 -30.90 6.90
C ALA A 267 -6.41 -30.83 7.49
N LEU A 268 -7.01 -29.64 7.57
CA LEU A 268 -8.33 -29.45 8.20
C LEU A 268 -9.47 -30.21 7.48
N ASP A 269 -10.13 -31.13 8.17
CA ASP A 269 -11.17 -31.96 7.57
C ASP A 269 -12.37 -31.15 7.04
N GLY A 270 -12.82 -31.49 5.82
CA GLY A 270 -13.93 -30.84 5.13
C GLY A 270 -13.61 -29.48 4.48
N GLU A 271 -12.41 -28.94 4.69
CA GLU A 271 -11.97 -27.63 4.20
C GLU A 271 -10.69 -27.76 3.38
N LEU A 272 -10.58 -27.00 2.29
CA LEU A 272 -9.33 -26.72 1.60
C LEU A 272 -8.76 -25.43 2.20
N CYS A 273 -7.60 -25.52 2.86
CA CYS A 273 -6.90 -24.39 3.46
C CYS A 273 -5.83 -23.89 2.49
N ILE A 274 -6.12 -22.81 1.78
CA ILE A 274 -5.26 -22.29 0.72
C ILE A 274 -4.67 -20.97 1.18
N ASN A 275 -3.35 -20.80 1.07
CA ASN A 275 -2.74 -19.50 1.31
C ASN A 275 -3.25 -18.49 0.26
N SER A 276 -3.89 -17.40 0.71
CA SER A 276 -4.51 -16.46 -0.22
C SER A 276 -3.47 -15.81 -1.11
N TRP A 277 -2.33 -15.39 -0.56
CA TRP A 277 -1.27 -14.73 -1.33
C TRP A 277 -0.78 -15.59 -2.49
N ASN A 278 -0.55 -16.89 -2.26
CA ASN A 278 -0.21 -17.81 -3.34
C ASN A 278 -1.35 -17.92 -4.38
N PHE A 279 -2.61 -17.99 -3.94
CA PHE A 279 -3.77 -18.02 -4.84
C PHE A 279 -3.84 -16.77 -5.73
N TYR A 280 -3.75 -15.56 -5.15
CA TYR A 280 -3.75 -14.29 -5.91
C TYR A 280 -2.57 -14.22 -6.89
N GLU A 281 -1.37 -14.62 -6.45
CA GLU A 281 -0.19 -14.63 -7.30
C GLU A 281 -0.37 -15.55 -8.51
N GLN A 282 -0.75 -16.82 -8.28
CA GLN A 282 -0.89 -17.78 -9.38
C GLN A 282 -2.08 -17.50 -10.29
N ALA A 283 -3.20 -17.03 -9.74
CA ALA A 283 -4.34 -16.59 -10.55
C ALA A 283 -3.95 -15.43 -11.48
N THR A 284 -3.19 -14.46 -10.96
CA THR A 284 -2.71 -13.32 -11.76
C THR A 284 -1.77 -13.79 -12.87
N LYS A 285 -0.76 -14.61 -12.55
CA LYS A 285 0.19 -15.14 -13.53
C LYS A 285 -0.50 -15.95 -14.63
N LEU A 286 -1.46 -16.80 -14.28
CA LEU A 286 -2.23 -17.56 -15.26
C LEU A 286 -3.06 -16.64 -16.17
N CYS A 287 -3.70 -15.61 -15.62
CA CYS A 287 -4.42 -14.64 -16.43
C CYS A 287 -3.51 -13.87 -17.38
N LEU A 288 -2.32 -13.44 -16.93
CA LEU A 288 -1.33 -12.77 -17.78
C LEU A 288 -0.78 -13.72 -18.86
N ALA A 289 -0.49 -14.97 -18.51
CA ALA A 289 -0.06 -16.00 -19.46
C ALA A 289 -1.08 -16.26 -20.58
N TYR A 290 -2.38 -16.18 -20.25
CA TYR A 290 -3.46 -16.32 -21.22
C TYR A 290 -3.75 -15.02 -22.00
N GLN A 291 -3.21 -13.87 -21.59
CA GLN A 291 -3.57 -12.55 -22.13
C GLN A 291 -3.34 -12.42 -23.63
N SER A 292 -2.28 -13.06 -24.13
CA SER A 292 -1.88 -13.08 -25.55
C SER A 292 -2.74 -13.98 -26.44
N HIS A 293 -3.61 -14.81 -25.84
CA HIS A 293 -4.41 -15.79 -26.56
C HIS A 293 -5.81 -15.24 -26.87
N GLN A 294 -6.27 -15.44 -28.11
CA GLN A 294 -7.58 -14.99 -28.58
C GLN A 294 -8.43 -16.19 -29.04
N PRO A 295 -9.76 -16.16 -28.79
CA PRO A 295 -10.50 -15.13 -28.07
C PRO A 295 -10.31 -15.23 -26.54
N ARG A 296 -10.18 -14.08 -25.88
CA ARG A 296 -10.14 -14.01 -24.42
C ARG A 296 -11.51 -14.31 -23.81
N PRO A 297 -11.60 -15.10 -22.72
CA PRO A 297 -12.87 -15.31 -22.03
C PRO A 297 -13.45 -13.98 -21.50
N TYR A 298 -14.75 -13.77 -21.66
CA TYR A 298 -15.43 -12.52 -21.26
C TYR A 298 -15.28 -12.18 -19.76
N TYR A 299 -14.98 -13.18 -18.92
CA TYR A 299 -14.80 -13.03 -17.48
C TYR A 299 -13.34 -12.83 -17.06
N TRP A 300 -12.38 -12.78 -17.99
CA TRP A 300 -10.97 -12.61 -17.68
C TRP A 300 -10.70 -11.34 -16.85
N GLU A 301 -11.28 -10.21 -17.27
CA GLU A 301 -11.15 -8.92 -16.55
C GLU A 301 -11.77 -9.00 -15.14
N ARG A 302 -12.83 -9.80 -15.00
CA ARG A 302 -13.46 -10.06 -13.70
C ARG A 302 -12.55 -10.85 -12.76
N ILE A 303 -11.74 -11.79 -13.26
CA ILE A 303 -10.77 -12.50 -12.44
C ILE A 303 -9.67 -11.53 -12.00
N ILE A 304 -9.09 -10.76 -12.93
CA ILE A 304 -8.03 -9.78 -12.62
C ILE A 304 -8.51 -8.72 -11.64
N SER A 305 -9.70 -8.14 -11.84
CA SER A 305 -10.25 -7.15 -10.90
C SER A 305 -10.53 -7.71 -9.50
N ARG A 306 -10.75 -9.02 -9.36
CA ARG A 306 -11.12 -9.64 -8.07
C ARG A 306 -9.95 -10.30 -7.35
N ALA A 307 -9.08 -10.94 -8.11
CA ALA A 307 -7.98 -11.79 -7.65
C ALA A 307 -6.61 -11.36 -8.21
N GLY A 308 -6.53 -10.17 -8.81
CA GLY A 308 -5.28 -9.58 -9.29
C GLY A 308 -4.34 -9.19 -8.15
N MET A 309 -3.06 -9.44 -8.34
CA MET A 309 -2.01 -9.12 -7.39
C MET A 309 -1.18 -7.94 -7.87
N TYR A 310 -1.23 -6.81 -7.16
CA TYR A 310 -0.49 -5.59 -7.56
C TYR A 310 1.01 -5.81 -7.70
N LYS A 311 1.60 -6.69 -6.89
CA LYS A 311 3.04 -7.01 -7.02
C LYS A 311 3.35 -7.54 -8.42
N VAL A 312 2.47 -8.35 -9.00
CA VAL A 312 2.65 -8.92 -10.34
C VAL A 312 2.17 -7.95 -11.42
N LEU A 313 1.06 -7.23 -11.18
CA LEU A 313 0.46 -6.31 -12.17
C LEU A 313 1.21 -4.98 -12.34
N LEU A 314 1.96 -4.53 -11.34
CA LEU A 314 2.67 -3.24 -11.34
C LEU A 314 4.19 -3.38 -11.49
N GLN A 315 4.69 -4.60 -11.70
CA GLN A 315 6.04 -4.80 -12.21
C GLN A 315 6.02 -4.37 -13.67
N SER A 316 6.71 -3.27 -14.02
CA SER A 316 6.80 -2.80 -15.41
C SER A 316 7.76 -3.66 -16.23
N ASP A 317 7.41 -3.92 -17.49
CA ASP A 317 8.22 -4.61 -18.50
C ASP A 317 9.34 -3.73 -19.12
N ASP A 318 9.51 -2.49 -18.68
CA ASP A 318 10.33 -1.47 -19.40
C ASP A 318 11.85 -1.56 -19.15
N SER A 319 12.45 -2.75 -19.23
CA SER A 319 13.89 -2.86 -19.44
C SER A 319 14.18 -3.62 -20.72
N GLU A 320 14.41 -2.88 -21.81
CA GLU A 320 15.11 -3.38 -23.03
C GLU A 320 16.57 -3.79 -22.75
N ASP A 321 17.05 -3.63 -21.51
CA ASP A 321 18.36 -4.10 -21.09
C ASP A 321 18.31 -5.61 -20.76
N ASP A 322 18.81 -6.41 -21.72
CA ASP A 322 19.15 -7.85 -21.65
C ASP A 322 20.14 -8.24 -20.51
N SER A 323 20.33 -7.37 -19.52
CA SER A 323 21.07 -7.70 -18.32
C SER A 323 20.26 -8.69 -17.49
N ALA A 324 20.88 -9.81 -17.11
CA ALA A 324 20.27 -10.90 -16.32
C ALA A 324 19.72 -10.49 -14.93
N ASP A 325 19.76 -9.21 -14.60
CA ASP A 325 19.15 -8.56 -13.44
C ASP A 325 17.93 -7.73 -13.92
N GLY A 326 16.86 -8.41 -14.38
CA GLY A 326 15.61 -7.76 -14.82
C GLY A 326 15.14 -6.72 -13.79
N ASP A 327 15.12 -5.45 -14.19
CA ASP A 327 14.84 -4.33 -13.31
C ASP A 327 13.32 -4.13 -13.20
N ASP A 328 12.67 -4.92 -12.34
CA ASP A 328 11.25 -4.79 -11.95
C ASP A 328 10.94 -3.35 -11.47
N SER A 329 10.77 -2.39 -12.37
CA SER A 329 10.57 -0.99 -12.01
C SER A 329 9.16 -0.81 -11.44
N ALA A 330 9.04 -0.05 -10.36
CA ALA A 330 7.77 0.34 -9.76
C ALA A 330 7.77 1.87 -9.68
N PRO A 331 7.51 2.58 -10.77
CA PRO A 331 7.70 4.03 -10.83
C PRO A 331 6.55 4.79 -10.16
N VAL A 332 5.49 4.12 -9.73
CA VAL A 332 4.28 4.73 -9.18
C VAL A 332 3.99 4.30 -7.74
N SER A 333 3.27 5.16 -7.04
CA SER A 333 2.58 4.79 -5.79
C SER A 333 1.48 3.77 -6.10
N MET A 334 1.23 2.82 -5.20
CA MET A 334 0.08 1.90 -5.34
C MET A 334 -1.26 2.54 -4.99
N SER A 335 -1.25 3.70 -4.35
CA SER A 335 -2.46 4.34 -3.84
C SER A 335 -3.53 4.58 -4.92
N PRO A 336 -3.21 5.04 -6.15
CA PRO A 336 -4.19 5.19 -7.23
C PRO A 336 -4.85 3.85 -7.59
N THR A 337 -4.06 2.80 -7.79
CA THR A 337 -4.57 1.45 -8.13
C THR A 337 -5.47 0.90 -7.02
N ILE A 338 -5.09 1.09 -5.75
CA ILE A 338 -5.90 0.71 -4.59
C ILE A 338 -7.25 1.47 -4.61
N ILE A 339 -7.23 2.77 -4.89
CA ILE A 339 -8.44 3.60 -4.92
C ILE A 339 -9.37 3.16 -6.04
N ASN A 340 -8.83 2.93 -7.24
CA ASN A 340 -9.61 2.46 -8.38
C ASN A 340 -10.21 1.06 -8.13
N ASP A 341 -9.45 0.15 -7.54
CA ASP A 341 -9.96 -1.18 -7.19
C ASP A 341 -11.09 -1.08 -6.15
N ILE A 342 -10.90 -0.26 -5.11
CA ILE A 342 -11.94 -0.01 -4.10
C ILE A 342 -13.18 0.61 -4.76
N ALA A 343 -13.03 1.61 -5.64
CA ALA A 343 -14.13 2.28 -6.35
C ALA A 343 -15.06 1.27 -7.05
N ASN A 344 -14.49 0.24 -7.67
CA ASN A 344 -15.23 -0.80 -8.40
C ASN A 344 -15.86 -1.90 -7.51
N ARG A 345 -15.61 -1.87 -6.19
CA ARG A 345 -16.14 -2.86 -5.24
C ARG A 345 -17.46 -2.42 -4.62
N LYS A 346 -18.27 -3.42 -4.27
CA LYS A 346 -19.60 -3.25 -3.66
C LYS A 346 -19.48 -2.88 -2.18
N LEU A 347 -20.26 -1.89 -1.76
CA LEU A 347 -20.41 -1.48 -0.36
C LEU A 347 -21.88 -1.30 -0.03
N ASP A 348 -22.24 -1.58 1.24
CA ASP A 348 -23.59 -1.29 1.73
C ASP A 348 -23.73 0.22 2.07
N ARG A 349 -22.62 0.90 2.36
CA ARG A 349 -22.51 2.35 2.58
C ARG A 349 -21.32 2.90 1.78
N GLU A 350 -21.59 3.77 0.80
CA GLU A 350 -20.54 4.32 -0.09
C GLU A 350 -19.46 5.12 0.66
N TRP A 351 -19.82 5.80 1.75
CA TRP A 351 -18.88 6.58 2.56
C TRP A 351 -17.84 5.74 3.32
N ASP A 352 -18.04 4.41 3.43
CA ASP A 352 -17.07 3.47 3.99
C ASP A 352 -15.76 3.46 3.17
N ARG A 353 -15.79 3.89 1.90
CA ARG A 353 -14.61 4.03 1.02
C ARG A 353 -13.50 4.83 1.68
N LEU A 354 -13.82 5.89 2.42
CA LEU A 354 -12.80 6.71 3.11
C LEU A 354 -12.00 5.89 4.12
N ALA A 355 -12.67 5.06 4.91
CA ALA A 355 -12.03 4.20 5.90
C ALA A 355 -11.21 3.10 5.22
N ILE A 356 -11.80 2.41 4.24
CA ILE A 356 -11.17 1.31 3.50
C ILE A 356 -9.91 1.79 2.77
N VAL A 357 -9.98 2.92 2.05
CA VAL A 357 -8.82 3.52 1.36
C VAL A 357 -7.73 3.91 2.36
N ALA A 358 -8.09 4.61 3.44
CA ALA A 358 -7.12 5.01 4.45
C ALA A 358 -6.42 3.81 5.11
N ASN A 359 -7.15 2.72 5.29
CA ASN A 359 -6.67 1.46 5.84
C ASN A 359 -5.72 0.75 4.88
N CYS A 360 -6.11 0.56 3.62
CA CYS A 360 -5.27 -0.06 2.59
C CYS A 360 -3.99 0.74 2.31
N CYS A 361 -4.10 2.07 2.22
CA CYS A 361 -2.96 2.94 1.97
C CYS A 361 -2.11 3.23 3.22
N GLN A 362 -2.48 2.71 4.40
CA GLN A 362 -1.81 2.97 5.69
C GLN A 362 -1.62 4.47 5.93
N TYR A 363 -2.68 5.21 5.67
CA TYR A 363 -2.73 6.61 6.04
C TYR A 363 -2.71 6.74 7.56
N ILE A 364 -2.31 7.91 8.05
CA ILE A 364 -2.28 8.24 9.48
C ILE A 364 -3.44 9.17 9.79
N ASN A 365 -3.62 10.19 8.92
CA ASN A 365 -4.76 11.08 9.00
C ASN A 365 -5.99 10.36 8.45
N ARG A 366 -7.04 10.24 9.27
CA ARG A 366 -8.38 9.78 8.87
C ARG A 366 -9.31 10.98 8.68
N LEU A 367 -10.39 10.79 7.95
CA LEU A 367 -11.48 11.76 7.83
C LEU A 367 -12.73 11.24 8.52
N ASP A 368 -13.46 12.11 9.21
CA ASP A 368 -14.72 11.80 9.88
C ASP A 368 -15.85 11.74 8.84
N SER A 369 -16.19 10.53 8.40
CA SER A 369 -17.22 10.28 7.38
C SER A 369 -18.57 10.90 7.77
N THR A 370 -18.96 10.78 9.04
CA THR A 370 -20.25 11.26 9.56
C THR A 370 -20.39 12.78 9.51
N LYS A 371 -19.28 13.52 9.67
CA LYS A 371 -19.27 14.99 9.57
C LYS A 371 -19.29 15.49 8.14
N LEU A 372 -18.71 14.74 7.21
CA LEU A 372 -18.56 15.12 5.82
C LEU A 372 -19.80 14.76 4.99
N GLN A 373 -20.42 13.61 5.31
CA GLN A 373 -21.59 13.11 4.60
C GLN A 373 -22.73 14.14 4.57
N GLY A 374 -23.27 14.36 3.37
CA GLY A 374 -24.33 15.33 3.11
C GLY A 374 -23.90 16.79 3.02
N LYS A 375 -22.63 17.12 3.32
CA LYS A 375 -22.07 18.50 3.23
C LYS A 375 -21.00 18.64 2.16
N HIS A 376 -20.25 17.57 1.91
CA HIS A 376 -19.12 17.54 0.98
C HIS A 376 -19.24 16.37 0.02
N SER A 377 -18.54 16.48 -1.11
CA SER A 377 -18.36 15.40 -2.07
C SER A 377 -17.54 14.25 -1.48
N LEU A 378 -17.93 13.01 -1.76
CA LEU A 378 -17.18 11.81 -1.38
C LEU A 378 -15.85 11.75 -2.15
N ASP A 379 -15.91 12.04 -3.45
CA ASP A 379 -14.78 12.05 -4.36
C ASP A 379 -13.75 13.13 -3.99
N LEU A 380 -14.19 14.36 -3.65
CA LEU A 380 -13.27 15.36 -3.08
C LEU A 380 -12.74 14.96 -1.70
N SER A 381 -13.50 14.19 -0.92
CA SER A 381 -13.04 13.69 0.37
C SER A 381 -11.94 12.63 0.20
N LEU A 382 -12.02 11.79 -0.84
CA LEU A 382 -10.96 10.85 -1.21
C LEU A 382 -9.69 11.58 -1.69
N LEU A 383 -9.84 12.61 -2.53
CA LEU A 383 -8.74 13.46 -2.97
C LEU A 383 -8.06 14.16 -1.77
N ALA A 384 -8.85 14.79 -0.90
CA ALA A 384 -8.35 15.41 0.32
C ALA A 384 -7.63 14.40 1.23
N LEU A 385 -8.18 13.20 1.40
CA LEU A 385 -7.58 12.12 2.19
C LEU A 385 -6.19 11.74 1.68
N CYS A 386 -5.99 11.65 0.37
CA CYS A 386 -4.67 11.38 -0.23
C CYS A 386 -3.68 12.52 0.03
N LEU A 387 -4.10 13.76 -0.25
CA LEU A 387 -3.26 14.95 -0.13
C LEU A 387 -2.82 15.20 1.32
N ILE A 388 -3.74 15.13 2.30
CA ILE A 388 -3.39 15.33 3.72
C ILE A 388 -2.46 14.24 4.28
N ASN A 389 -2.38 13.08 3.61
CA ASN A 389 -1.44 12.01 3.97
C ASN A 389 -0.12 12.10 3.20
N GLY A 390 -0.01 13.04 2.27
CA GLY A 390 1.22 13.42 1.59
C GLY A 390 1.51 12.64 0.32
N GLU A 391 0.51 12.02 -0.30
CA GLU A 391 0.69 11.54 -1.68
C GLU A 391 1.15 12.70 -2.57
N ILE A 392 2.13 12.44 -3.44
CA ILE A 392 2.85 13.46 -4.21
C ILE A 392 2.20 13.57 -5.58
N PHE A 393 1.82 14.79 -5.96
CA PHE A 393 1.34 15.07 -7.31
C PHE A 393 2.44 15.71 -8.14
N SER A 394 2.48 15.32 -9.41
CA SER A 394 3.22 16.05 -10.42
C SER A 394 2.54 17.40 -10.65
N ASN A 395 3.29 18.49 -10.53
CA ASN A 395 2.76 19.86 -10.54
C ASN A 395 3.56 20.81 -11.43
N HIS A 396 4.51 20.29 -12.21
CA HIS A 396 5.34 21.08 -13.10
C HIS A 396 4.49 21.79 -14.17
N PRO A 397 4.72 23.07 -14.50
CA PRO A 397 3.92 23.77 -15.50
C PRO A 397 4.11 23.22 -16.93
N LYS A 398 5.25 22.57 -17.19
CA LYS A 398 5.50 21.90 -18.48
C LYS A 398 4.79 20.55 -18.62
N ASN A 399 4.13 20.03 -17.58
CA ASN A 399 3.37 18.80 -17.71
C ASN A 399 2.23 19.05 -18.71
N ASN A 400 2.33 18.42 -19.89
CA ASN A 400 1.42 18.62 -21.01
C ASN A 400 0.12 17.84 -20.82
N TRP A 401 -0.58 18.10 -19.72
CA TRP A 401 -1.92 17.56 -19.52
C TRP A 401 -2.96 18.49 -20.14
N ASP A 402 -3.87 17.92 -20.91
CA ASP A 402 -5.08 18.64 -21.32
C ASP A 402 -5.91 18.94 -20.05
N ASN A 403 -5.80 20.19 -19.58
CA ASN A 403 -6.52 20.66 -18.41
C ASN A 403 -8.03 20.56 -18.56
N ILE A 404 -8.59 20.64 -19.78
CA ILE A 404 -10.02 20.53 -20.00
C ILE A 404 -10.45 19.07 -19.87
N TRP A 405 -9.71 18.16 -20.49
CA TRP A 405 -9.98 16.72 -20.40
C TRP A 405 -9.81 16.19 -18.97
N THR A 406 -8.72 16.52 -18.29
CA THR A 406 -8.46 16.07 -16.90
C THR A 406 -9.56 16.52 -15.92
N ARG A 407 -10.16 17.69 -16.13
CA ARG A 407 -11.28 18.18 -15.30
C ARG A 407 -12.61 17.45 -15.53
N ARG A 408 -12.71 16.68 -16.63
CA ARG A 408 -13.86 15.82 -16.96
C ARG A 408 -13.67 14.37 -16.52
N LEU A 409 -12.52 14.03 -15.96
CA LEU A 409 -12.28 12.71 -15.42
C LEU A 409 -12.95 12.53 -14.05
N PRO A 410 -13.47 11.33 -13.75
CA PRO A 410 -13.74 10.90 -12.39
C PRO A 410 -12.50 11.03 -11.50
N ILE A 411 -12.69 11.20 -10.18
CA ILE A 411 -11.55 11.39 -9.28
C ILE A 411 -10.57 10.21 -9.30
N ALA A 412 -11.04 8.97 -9.45
CA ALA A 412 -10.15 7.81 -9.54
C ALA A 412 -9.12 7.95 -10.69
N ASP A 413 -9.58 8.34 -11.88
CA ASP A 413 -8.74 8.52 -13.07
C ASP A 413 -7.90 9.81 -12.99
N PHE A 414 -8.46 10.86 -12.40
CA PHE A 414 -7.72 12.10 -12.11
C PHE A 414 -6.50 11.82 -11.21
N LEU A 415 -6.68 11.02 -10.15
CA LEU A 415 -5.59 10.62 -9.26
C LEU A 415 -4.54 9.81 -10.03
N HIS A 416 -4.95 8.85 -10.85
CA HIS A 416 -4.01 8.10 -11.71
C HIS A 416 -3.16 9.01 -12.61
N THR A 417 -3.75 10.07 -13.16
CA THR A 417 -3.06 11.00 -14.06
C THR A 417 -2.07 11.92 -13.34
N HIS A 418 -2.41 12.39 -12.15
CA HIS A 418 -1.65 13.44 -11.46
C HIS A 418 -0.64 12.93 -10.43
N PHE A 419 -0.75 11.67 -9.98
CA PHE A 419 0.25 11.11 -9.07
C PHE A 419 1.64 11.14 -9.70
N PHE A 420 2.64 11.41 -8.87
CA PHE A 420 4.01 11.48 -9.32
C PHE A 420 4.48 10.11 -9.87
N HIS A 421 4.97 10.13 -11.11
CA HIS A 421 5.57 9.00 -11.80
C HIS A 421 7.10 9.10 -11.76
N GLY A 422 7.79 7.96 -11.70
CA GLY A 422 9.24 7.89 -11.69
C GLY A 422 9.85 7.74 -10.29
N LEU A 423 9.11 7.22 -9.32
CA LEU A 423 9.67 6.82 -8.02
C LEU A 423 10.73 5.74 -8.23
N ARG A 424 11.93 5.96 -7.67
CA ARG A 424 13.02 4.97 -7.73
C ARG A 424 13.37 4.51 -6.33
N SER A 425 13.24 3.20 -6.08
CA SER A 425 13.63 2.59 -4.80
C SER A 425 15.14 2.41 -4.71
N SER A 426 15.68 2.56 -3.51
CA SER A 426 17.10 2.28 -3.27
C SER A 426 17.46 0.79 -3.16
N GLY A 427 16.48 -0.12 -3.05
CA GLY A 427 16.74 -1.55 -2.89
C GLY A 427 16.32 -2.37 -4.12
N LYS A 428 16.98 -3.52 -4.36
CA LYS A 428 16.58 -4.47 -5.40
C LYS A 428 15.20 -5.08 -5.12
N THR A 429 14.88 -5.32 -3.84
CA THR A 429 13.62 -5.92 -3.38
C THR A 429 12.76 -4.94 -2.57
N GLY A 430 11.44 -5.15 -2.55
CA GLY A 430 10.54 -4.38 -1.68
C GLY A 430 10.25 -2.96 -2.17
N ARG A 431 10.39 -2.71 -3.47
CA ARG A 431 10.20 -1.40 -4.12
C ARG A 431 8.82 -0.80 -3.85
N LEU A 432 7.76 -1.61 -3.99
CA LEU A 432 6.39 -1.19 -3.68
C LEU A 432 6.22 -0.79 -2.21
N THR A 433 6.85 -1.51 -1.28
CA THR A 433 6.85 -1.15 0.15
C THR A 433 7.60 0.15 0.41
N PHE A 434 8.71 0.37 -0.29
CA PHE A 434 9.44 1.64 -0.26
C PHE A 434 8.55 2.78 -0.77
N ASN A 435 7.90 2.62 -1.93
CA ASN A 435 7.04 3.63 -2.53
C ASN A 435 5.85 4.01 -1.65
N LYS A 436 5.33 3.10 -0.81
CA LYS A 436 4.31 3.44 0.19
C LYS A 436 4.77 4.54 1.17
N GLY A 437 6.08 4.68 1.39
CA GLY A 437 6.68 5.71 2.22
C GLY A 437 7.06 7.00 1.46
N CYS A 438 6.97 7.01 0.12
CA CYS A 438 7.28 8.17 -0.72
C CYS A 438 6.18 9.24 -0.61
N ARG A 439 6.12 9.92 0.53
CA ARG A 439 5.05 10.86 0.89
C ARG A 439 5.59 12.10 1.60
N PHE A 440 4.95 13.24 1.37
CA PHE A 440 5.18 14.45 2.15
C PHE A 440 4.80 14.27 3.63
N SER A 441 5.58 14.90 4.51
CA SER A 441 5.32 14.98 5.95
C SER A 441 4.71 16.32 6.34
N ASN A 442 4.05 16.38 7.50
CA ASN A 442 3.52 17.62 8.08
C ASN A 442 2.67 18.45 7.08
N VAL A 443 1.78 17.78 6.36
CA VAL A 443 1.03 18.38 5.26
C VAL A 443 -0.11 19.27 5.75
N ILE A 444 -0.16 20.49 5.20
CA ILE A 444 -1.23 21.47 5.38
C ILE A 444 -1.71 21.90 3.99
N LEU A 445 -3.00 21.75 3.71
CA LEU A 445 -3.58 22.23 2.45
C LEU A 445 -3.84 23.74 2.58
N ARG A 446 -3.42 24.51 1.58
CA ARG A 446 -3.66 25.95 1.47
C ARG A 446 -4.28 26.31 0.12
N GLU A 447 -4.72 27.55 -0.03
CA GLU A 447 -5.29 28.01 -1.30
C GLU A 447 -4.23 28.02 -2.41
N GLU A 448 -2.95 28.23 -2.08
CA GLU A 448 -1.85 28.23 -3.04
C GLU A 448 -1.37 26.84 -3.44
N GLY A 449 -1.59 25.82 -2.60
CA GLY A 449 -1.07 24.47 -2.82
C GLY A 449 -0.96 23.61 -1.57
N VAL A 450 -0.13 22.56 -1.68
CA VAL A 450 0.21 21.67 -0.58
C VAL A 450 1.45 22.21 0.14
N GLN A 451 1.28 22.70 1.37
CA GLN A 451 2.42 23.05 2.23
C GLN A 451 2.95 21.79 2.92
N THR A 452 4.28 21.63 2.89
CA THR A 452 5.01 20.58 3.61
C THR A 452 6.31 21.13 4.20
N GLU A 453 7.07 20.29 4.88
CA GLU A 453 8.33 20.62 5.52
C GLU A 453 9.46 19.71 5.03
N GLY A 454 10.64 20.29 4.79
CA GLY A 454 11.83 19.55 4.39
C GLY A 454 13.08 20.42 4.26
N TYR A 455 14.03 19.97 3.46
CA TYR A 455 15.30 20.63 3.20
C TYR A 455 15.46 20.86 1.71
N LEU A 456 15.83 22.09 1.34
CA LEU A 456 16.17 22.46 -0.02
C LEU A 456 17.68 22.53 -0.18
N TRP A 457 18.19 21.82 -1.16
CA TRP A 457 19.58 21.73 -1.53
C TRP A 457 19.79 22.42 -2.86
N ARG A 458 20.85 23.22 -2.95
CA ARG A 458 21.34 23.74 -4.21
C ARG A 458 22.47 22.84 -4.69
N LEU A 459 22.35 22.34 -5.91
CA LEU A 459 23.44 21.59 -6.52
C LEU A 459 24.61 22.54 -6.79
N ASP A 460 25.82 22.13 -6.38
CA ASP A 460 27.04 22.93 -6.48
C ASP A 460 27.98 22.27 -7.50
N ASP A 461 28.99 21.52 -7.06
CA ASP A 461 30.06 21.01 -7.93
C ASP A 461 29.87 19.54 -8.34
N GLU A 462 30.15 19.26 -9.62
CA GLU A 462 30.10 17.93 -10.23
C GLU A 462 31.36 17.09 -9.95
N ILE A 463 31.15 15.78 -9.78
CA ILE A 463 32.21 14.79 -9.51
C ILE A 463 32.09 13.66 -10.53
N SER A 464 33.02 13.62 -11.47
CA SER A 464 33.14 12.51 -12.41
C SER A 464 33.72 11.25 -11.73
N THR A 465 32.96 10.15 -11.76
CA THR A 465 33.34 8.87 -11.16
C THR A 465 34.00 7.90 -12.14
N THR A 466 33.95 8.16 -13.45
CA THR A 466 34.59 7.32 -14.50
C THR A 466 36.08 7.09 -14.27
N SER A 467 36.76 8.07 -13.66
CA SER A 467 38.18 7.99 -13.32
C SER A 467 38.49 7.03 -12.16
N PHE A 468 37.47 6.60 -11.39
CA PHE A 468 37.66 5.78 -10.19
C PHE A 468 38.02 4.33 -10.58
N HIS A 469 37.57 3.86 -11.75
CA HIS A 469 37.91 2.54 -12.29
C HIS A 469 39.41 2.36 -12.58
N ARG A 470 40.11 3.44 -12.99
CA ARG A 470 41.52 3.37 -13.44
C ARG A 470 42.54 3.17 -12.32
N TYR A 471 42.17 3.42 -11.06
CA TYR A 471 43.08 3.33 -9.91
C TYR A 471 43.07 1.98 -9.19
N GLY A 472 42.11 1.09 -9.50
CA GLY A 472 42.05 -0.27 -8.95
C GLY A 472 43.09 -1.24 -9.53
N SER A 473 43.62 -0.94 -10.71
CA SER A 473 44.48 -1.85 -11.50
C SER A 473 45.97 -1.72 -11.20
N ARG A 474 46.41 -0.68 -10.47
CA ARG A 474 47.85 -0.32 -10.32
C ARG A 474 48.46 -0.51 -8.93
N ARG A 475 47.78 -1.13 -7.95
CA ARG A 475 48.34 -1.34 -6.59
C ARG A 475 48.58 -2.82 -6.25
N ARG A 476 49.69 -3.06 -5.52
CA ARG A 476 50.26 -4.36 -5.14
C ARG A 476 49.24 -5.27 -4.43
N ARG A 477 49.34 -6.59 -4.68
CA ARG A 477 48.46 -7.71 -4.26
C ARG A 477 48.14 -7.85 -2.75
N TYR A 478 48.61 -6.98 -1.86
CA TYR A 478 48.53 -7.16 -0.40
C TYR A 478 47.78 -6.06 0.38
N GLN A 479 47.23 -5.04 -0.27
CA GLN A 479 46.44 -4.00 0.42
C GLN A 479 44.94 -4.19 0.18
N ARG A 480 44.14 -4.17 1.26
CA ARG A 480 42.67 -4.19 1.22
C ARG A 480 42.18 -3.10 0.26
N ARG A 481 41.40 -3.48 -0.76
CA ARG A 481 40.79 -2.51 -1.68
C ARG A 481 39.81 -1.64 -0.89
N PRO A 482 39.98 -0.31 -0.87
CA PRO A 482 39.04 0.57 -0.20
C PRO A 482 37.68 0.51 -0.91
N ARG A 483 36.60 0.63 -0.14
CA ARG A 483 35.23 0.69 -0.70
C ARG A 483 35.07 1.92 -1.60
N PRO A 484 34.19 1.91 -2.61
CA PRO A 484 33.94 3.07 -3.47
C PRO A 484 33.67 4.36 -2.67
N LEU A 485 32.87 4.26 -1.60
CA LEU A 485 32.54 5.38 -0.74
C LEU A 485 33.74 5.91 0.09
N GLU A 486 34.64 5.02 0.52
CA GLU A 486 35.89 5.39 1.21
C GLU A 486 36.81 6.19 0.28
N TRP A 487 36.85 5.81 -0.99
CA TRP A 487 37.62 6.53 -2.00
C TRP A 487 37.01 7.91 -2.27
N LEU A 488 35.68 7.98 -2.41
CA LEU A 488 34.96 9.25 -2.54
C LEU A 488 35.28 10.19 -1.36
N ALA A 489 35.23 9.68 -0.13
CA ALA A 489 35.59 10.45 1.05
C ALA A 489 37.02 11.00 0.99
N ARG A 490 38.00 10.19 0.58
CA ARG A 490 39.40 10.64 0.40
C ARG A 490 39.52 11.76 -0.62
N ARG A 491 38.84 11.64 -1.77
CA ARG A 491 38.87 12.68 -2.82
C ARG A 491 38.26 13.99 -2.35
N LEU A 492 37.19 13.91 -1.56
CA LEU A 492 36.50 15.08 -1.03
C LEU A 492 37.24 15.75 0.12
N ALA A 493 38.23 15.10 0.76
CA ALA A 493 38.85 15.61 1.98
C ALA A 493 39.47 17.01 1.85
N ALA A 494 40.04 17.34 0.69
CA ALA A 494 40.67 18.64 0.46
C ALA A 494 39.68 19.78 0.21
N GLN A 495 38.61 19.52 -0.57
CA GLN A 495 37.65 20.55 -1.01
C GLN A 495 36.39 20.59 -0.13
N TYR A 496 35.94 19.44 0.37
CA TYR A 496 34.73 19.29 1.20
C TYR A 496 35.03 18.43 2.44
N PRO A 497 35.87 18.93 3.38
CA PRO A 497 36.32 18.16 4.54
C PRO A 497 35.17 17.66 5.42
N ILE A 498 34.10 18.45 5.57
CA ILE A 498 32.91 18.09 6.35
C ILE A 498 32.19 16.91 5.70
N LEU A 499 31.96 16.97 4.39
CA LEU A 499 31.28 15.91 3.66
C LEU A 499 32.09 14.60 3.69
N SER A 500 33.41 14.70 3.52
CA SER A 500 34.35 13.58 3.68
C SER A 500 34.23 12.93 5.06
N GLN A 501 34.31 13.72 6.14
CA GLN A 501 34.17 13.23 7.51
C GLN A 501 32.84 12.53 7.73
N ARG A 502 31.75 13.06 7.16
CA ARG A 502 30.41 12.49 7.31
C ARG A 502 30.23 11.16 6.59
N ILE A 503 30.85 11.02 5.43
CA ILE A 503 30.93 9.72 4.75
C ILE A 503 31.66 8.69 5.61
N TYR A 504 32.79 9.06 6.23
CA TYR A 504 33.49 8.16 7.16
C TYR A 504 32.62 7.76 8.37
N ASN A 505 31.82 8.69 8.90
CA ASN A 505 30.90 8.36 9.98
C ASN A 505 29.87 7.30 9.56
N ILE A 506 29.37 7.34 8.31
CA ILE A 506 28.46 6.32 7.79
C ILE A 506 29.18 4.98 7.64
N LEU A 507 30.41 4.97 7.12
CA LEU A 507 31.21 3.76 6.99
C LEU A 507 31.49 3.06 8.33
N ASN A 508 31.46 3.82 9.42
CA ASN A 508 31.69 3.35 10.79
C ASN A 508 30.39 3.12 11.59
N LEU A 509 29.21 3.21 10.97
CA LEU A 509 27.96 2.94 11.67
C LEU A 509 27.88 1.46 12.10
N SER A 510 27.60 1.24 13.38
CA SER A 510 27.36 -0.09 13.97
C SER A 510 25.89 -0.22 14.39
N GLU A 511 25.38 -1.44 14.44
CA GLU A 511 24.02 -1.73 14.90
C GLU A 511 23.85 -1.50 16.42
N PRO A 512 22.64 -1.16 16.89
CA PRO A 512 21.38 -1.00 16.15
C PRO A 512 21.22 0.40 15.50
N LEU A 513 20.66 0.43 14.29
CA LEU A 513 20.53 1.65 13.48
C LEU A 513 19.14 2.28 13.60
N THR A 514 19.10 3.60 13.77
CA THR A 514 17.86 4.39 13.70
C THR A 514 17.30 4.39 12.26
N PRO A 515 15.98 4.62 12.04
CA PRO A 515 15.40 4.65 10.70
C PRO A 515 16.08 5.63 9.73
N PRO A 516 16.46 6.87 10.12
CA PRO A 516 17.22 7.74 9.22
C PRO A 516 18.63 7.23 8.92
N GLN A 517 19.29 6.54 9.85
CA GLN A 517 20.58 5.89 9.57
C GLN A 517 20.41 4.74 8.57
N ARG A 518 19.33 3.96 8.68
CA ARG A 518 18.98 2.93 7.67
C ARG A 518 18.74 3.55 6.29
N TRP A 519 18.01 4.66 6.23
CA TRP A 519 17.85 5.43 4.99
C TRP A 519 19.19 5.91 4.43
N GLN A 520 20.04 6.51 5.27
CA GLN A 520 21.36 7.01 4.88
C GLN A 520 22.26 5.88 4.35
N LEU A 521 22.25 4.70 4.97
CA LEU A 521 22.98 3.54 4.45
C LEU A 521 22.43 3.08 3.11
N SER A 522 21.10 3.06 2.95
CA SER A 522 20.45 2.71 1.69
C SER A 522 20.85 3.66 0.57
N MET A 523 20.87 4.97 0.84
CA MET A 523 21.35 5.97 -0.11
C MET A 523 22.86 5.85 -0.37
N ALA A 524 23.65 5.54 0.66
CA ALA A 524 25.09 5.32 0.51
C ALA A 524 25.40 4.13 -0.43
N CYS A 525 24.64 3.04 -0.34
CA CYS A 525 24.71 1.93 -1.29
C CYS A 525 24.42 2.40 -2.72
N LYS A 526 23.40 3.24 -2.92
CA LYS A 526 23.11 3.83 -4.24
C LYS A 526 24.23 4.73 -4.77
N ILE A 527 24.89 5.49 -3.89
CA ILE A 527 26.09 6.25 -4.29
C ILE A 527 27.22 5.30 -4.70
N GLU A 528 27.44 4.18 -3.97
CA GLU A 528 28.45 3.18 -4.36
C GLU A 528 28.13 2.52 -5.71
N GLU A 529 26.87 2.15 -5.95
CA GLU A 529 26.41 1.62 -7.24
C GLU A 529 26.65 2.62 -8.37
N ALA A 530 26.29 3.90 -8.16
CA ALA A 530 26.52 4.96 -9.14
C ALA A 530 28.01 5.15 -9.46
N ILE A 531 28.89 5.07 -8.46
CA ILE A 531 30.35 5.10 -8.67
C ILE A 531 30.81 3.89 -9.49
N LEU A 532 30.29 2.70 -9.21
CA LEU A 532 30.63 1.47 -9.95
C LEU A 532 30.11 1.48 -11.39
N GLN A 533 29.06 2.25 -11.66
CA GLN A 533 28.51 2.46 -13.00
C GLN A 533 29.16 3.65 -13.73
N GLY A 534 30.07 4.38 -13.09
CA GLY A 534 30.69 5.57 -13.69
C GLY A 534 29.75 6.78 -13.80
N LYS A 535 28.61 6.80 -13.09
CA LYS A 535 27.62 7.88 -13.12
C LYS A 535 28.16 9.17 -12.49
N LEU A 536 27.64 10.31 -12.93
CA LEU A 536 28.02 11.62 -12.39
C LEU A 536 27.41 11.81 -10.99
N LEU A 537 28.20 12.37 -10.06
CA LEU A 537 27.69 12.80 -8.76
C LEU A 537 27.74 14.32 -8.67
N CYS A 538 26.87 14.93 -7.87
CA CYS A 538 26.93 16.36 -7.59
C CYS A 538 26.89 16.62 -6.09
N THR A 539 27.79 17.47 -5.62
CA THR A 539 27.75 17.98 -4.24
C THR A 539 26.62 18.99 -4.10
N ALA A 540 26.09 19.14 -2.89
CA ALA A 540 25.06 20.12 -2.64
C ALA A 540 25.15 20.71 -1.24
N THR A 541 24.81 22.00 -1.16
CA THR A 541 24.70 22.77 0.07
C THR A 541 23.28 23.27 0.25
N ALA A 542 22.87 23.47 1.50
CA ALA A 542 21.48 23.86 1.77
C ALA A 542 21.19 25.32 1.37
N ALA A 543 20.10 25.54 0.62
CA ALA A 543 19.79 26.83 -0.02
C ALA A 543 19.26 27.92 0.94
N PHE A 544 18.49 27.55 1.97
CA PHE A 544 17.86 28.50 2.93
C PHE A 544 18.69 28.86 4.15
N LEU A 545 19.90 28.31 4.24
CA LEU A 545 20.68 28.40 5.46
C LEU A 545 21.84 29.35 5.18
N GLY A 546 21.80 30.53 5.81
CA GLY A 546 22.86 31.53 5.72
C GLY A 546 24.26 30.90 5.81
N ARG A 547 25.24 31.52 5.14
CA ARG A 547 26.60 30.99 4.93
C ARG A 547 27.11 30.23 6.17
N GLY A 548 27.04 28.90 6.11
CA GLY A 548 27.42 28.03 7.21
C GLY A 548 27.59 26.60 6.71
N PRO A 549 28.81 26.03 6.70
CA PRO A 549 29.23 24.89 5.87
C PRO A 549 28.77 23.51 6.40
N LEU A 550 27.77 23.46 7.28
CA LEU A 550 27.49 22.25 8.05
C LEU A 550 26.52 21.28 7.34
N ALA A 551 25.52 21.78 6.62
CA ALA A 551 24.59 20.92 5.88
C ALA A 551 25.14 20.65 4.48
N VAL A 552 25.50 19.39 4.22
CA VAL A 552 26.10 18.93 2.96
C VAL A 552 25.38 17.68 2.47
N ALA A 553 25.33 17.50 1.16
CA ALA A 553 24.75 16.33 0.52
C ALA A 553 25.51 15.96 -0.76
N ILE A 554 25.28 14.75 -1.25
CA ILE A 554 25.73 14.27 -2.56
C ILE A 554 24.55 13.60 -3.25
N PHE A 555 24.32 13.94 -4.51
CA PHE A 555 23.27 13.37 -5.35
C PHE A 555 23.85 12.66 -6.56
N VAL A 556 23.15 11.63 -7.04
CA VAL A 556 23.43 10.99 -8.33
C VAL A 556 22.75 11.80 -9.42
N ILE A 557 23.52 12.27 -10.40
CA ILE A 557 23.00 12.95 -11.58
C ILE A 557 22.88 11.92 -12.69
N GLU A 558 21.67 11.71 -13.15
CA GLU A 558 21.39 10.90 -14.32
C GLU A 558 21.15 11.86 -15.51
N PRO A 559 21.59 11.50 -16.73
CA PRO A 559 21.24 12.28 -17.92
C PRO A 559 19.71 12.42 -18.01
N GLU A 560 19.23 13.55 -18.51
CA GLU A 560 17.83 13.65 -18.89
C GLU A 560 17.60 12.72 -20.07
N ASP A 561 16.51 11.96 -20.07
CA ASP A 561 16.08 11.27 -21.29
C ASP A 561 15.70 12.39 -22.28
N ASP A 562 16.48 12.56 -23.34
CA ASP A 562 16.41 13.64 -24.35
C ASP A 562 15.15 13.55 -25.25
N ASP A 563 14.00 13.14 -24.71
CA ASP A 563 12.75 12.95 -25.48
C ASP A 563 11.73 14.10 -25.32
N ASP A 564 12.13 15.25 -24.79
CA ASP A 564 11.24 16.41 -24.63
C ASP A 564 11.64 17.60 -25.51
N ASP A 565 11.75 17.33 -26.81
CA ASP A 565 11.84 18.34 -27.88
C ASP A 565 10.44 18.95 -28.12
N SER A 566 9.89 19.62 -27.10
CA SER A 566 8.58 20.27 -27.16
C SER A 566 8.69 21.78 -26.97
N SER A 567 8.96 22.48 -28.07
CA SER A 567 8.71 23.92 -28.17
C SER A 567 7.20 24.18 -28.19
N SER A 568 6.62 24.83 -27.17
CA SER A 568 5.38 25.58 -27.39
C SER A 568 5.16 26.72 -26.38
N ASP A 569 4.78 27.86 -26.96
CA ASP A 569 4.62 29.20 -26.37
C ASP A 569 3.33 29.39 -25.53
N ALA A 570 3.13 28.62 -24.46
CA ALA A 570 1.92 28.78 -23.64
C ALA A 570 2.11 28.53 -22.14
N ALA A 571 2.91 29.33 -21.46
CA ALA A 571 2.76 29.56 -20.02
C ALA A 571 3.23 30.97 -19.62
N GLU A 572 2.34 31.81 -19.14
CA GLU A 572 2.68 33.13 -18.57
C GLU A 572 3.66 32.99 -17.39
N SER A 573 4.89 33.48 -17.57
CA SER A 573 5.71 34.24 -16.60
C SER A 573 6.16 33.62 -15.26
N VAL A 574 6.26 32.29 -15.11
CA VAL A 574 6.95 31.74 -13.92
C VAL A 574 8.46 31.75 -14.14
N ILE A 575 9.17 32.64 -13.44
CA ILE A 575 10.64 32.72 -13.50
C ILE A 575 11.21 31.78 -12.44
N PHE A 576 11.76 30.65 -12.87
CA PHE A 576 12.50 29.74 -12.00
C PHE A 576 13.91 30.25 -11.72
N ASP A 577 14.47 29.85 -10.58
CA ASP A 577 15.91 29.98 -10.37
C ASP A 577 16.66 29.15 -11.43
N GLN A 578 17.72 29.72 -12.00
CA GLN A 578 18.53 29.07 -13.04
C GLN A 578 19.36 27.90 -12.50
N LYS A 579 19.43 27.74 -11.17
CA LYS A 579 20.17 26.66 -10.51
C LYS A 579 19.25 25.48 -10.22
N SER A 580 19.77 24.27 -10.43
CA SER A 580 19.09 23.03 -10.05
C SER A 580 19.03 22.87 -8.53
N HIS A 581 17.85 22.54 -8.04
CA HIS A 581 17.59 22.31 -6.62
C HIS A 581 17.05 20.92 -6.37
N VAL A 582 17.30 20.41 -5.16
CA VAL A 582 16.75 19.14 -4.68
C VAL A 582 15.99 19.40 -3.39
N PHE A 583 14.75 18.92 -3.31
CA PHE A 583 13.97 18.89 -2.10
C PHE A 583 14.03 17.49 -1.48
N THR A 584 14.44 17.42 -0.21
CA THR A 584 14.37 16.19 0.56
C THR A 584 13.57 16.36 1.83
N SER A 585 12.77 15.37 2.19
CA SER A 585 12.11 15.33 3.48
C SER A 585 12.21 13.92 4.05
N ILE A 586 12.51 13.81 5.34
CA ILE A 586 12.54 12.55 6.07
C ILE A 586 11.85 12.79 7.39
N HIS A 587 10.72 12.13 7.59
CA HIS A 587 9.97 12.24 8.83
C HIS A 587 9.94 10.89 9.53
N ARG A 588 10.25 10.93 10.83
CA ARG A 588 10.18 9.77 11.71
C ARG A 588 8.76 9.66 12.23
N ASN A 589 8.27 8.42 12.29
CA ASN A 589 7.12 8.10 13.12
C ASN A 589 7.36 8.65 14.55
N GLN A 590 6.54 9.62 14.97
CA GLN A 590 6.72 10.37 16.22
C GLN A 590 6.42 9.52 17.48
N GLN A 591 5.89 8.31 17.32
CA GLN A 591 5.39 7.48 18.42
C GLN A 591 6.26 6.26 18.74
N GLY A 592 7.49 6.21 18.21
CA GLY A 592 8.45 5.10 18.39
C GLY A 592 9.17 5.04 19.75
N GLN A 593 8.53 5.37 20.87
CA GLN A 593 9.07 5.06 22.22
C GLN A 593 8.55 3.73 22.79
N GLN A 594 7.58 3.09 22.15
CA GLN A 594 7.18 1.71 22.47
C GLN A 594 7.29 0.87 21.19
N SER A 595 7.80 -0.35 21.33
CA SER A 595 8.19 -1.32 20.29
C SER A 595 7.06 -1.85 19.40
N PHE A 596 5.93 -1.15 19.32
CA PHE A 596 4.77 -1.56 18.56
C PHE A 596 4.57 -0.58 17.41
N GLU A 597 4.87 -1.02 16.18
CA GLU A 597 4.69 -0.24 14.96
C GLU A 597 3.22 0.21 14.82
N TYR A 598 2.95 1.46 15.20
CA TYR A 598 1.73 2.18 14.85
C TYR A 598 1.57 2.15 13.31
N ASN A 599 0.37 2.36 12.78
CA ASN A 599 0.11 2.37 11.33
C ASN A 599 0.83 3.51 10.55
N ASP A 600 1.79 4.17 11.19
CA ASP A 600 2.58 5.29 10.73
C ASP A 600 3.87 4.78 10.08
N LEU A 601 3.90 4.91 8.74
CA LEU A 601 5.04 4.58 7.89
C LEU A 601 6.08 5.70 7.94
N ASN A 602 7.37 5.33 7.97
CA ASN A 602 8.43 6.32 7.77
C ASN A 602 8.28 6.99 6.41
N LYS A 603 8.17 8.32 6.41
CA LYS A 603 7.99 9.11 5.19
C LYS A 603 9.32 9.64 4.69
N HIS A 604 9.53 9.56 3.38
CA HIS A 604 10.75 10.02 2.73
C HIS A 604 10.46 10.60 1.34
N VAL A 605 11.16 11.67 0.99
CA VAL A 605 11.07 12.35 -0.31
C VAL A 605 12.47 12.75 -0.73
N SER A 606 12.80 12.56 -2.00
CA SER A 606 14.02 13.06 -2.63
C SER A 606 13.73 13.40 -4.09
N LEU A 607 13.43 14.66 -4.35
CA LEU A 607 12.95 15.17 -5.63
C LEU A 607 13.85 16.28 -6.13
N GLU A 608 14.30 16.18 -7.38
CA GLU A 608 14.76 17.34 -8.11
C GLU A 608 13.57 18.26 -8.39
N VAL A 609 13.75 19.56 -8.15
CA VAL A 609 12.69 20.56 -8.21
C VAL A 609 13.17 21.85 -8.83
N ASP A 610 12.28 22.48 -9.59
CA ASP A 610 12.42 23.89 -9.96
C ASP A 610 11.87 24.76 -8.83
N CYS A 611 12.60 25.83 -8.52
CA CYS A 611 12.31 26.71 -7.39
C CYS A 611 11.90 28.09 -7.87
N CYS A 612 10.77 28.58 -7.36
CA CYS A 612 10.36 29.97 -7.46
C CYS A 612 10.46 30.62 -6.08
N PHE A 613 11.44 31.51 -5.92
CA PHE A 613 11.58 32.32 -4.71
C PHE A 613 10.68 33.54 -4.84
N GLY A 614 9.77 33.72 -3.89
CA GLY A 614 8.91 34.90 -3.82
C GLY A 614 9.72 36.21 -3.78
N LYS A 615 9.09 37.33 -4.17
CA LYS A 615 9.74 38.66 -4.23
C LYS A 615 10.25 39.16 -2.86
N SER A 616 9.86 38.51 -1.76
CA SER A 616 10.26 38.83 -0.38
C SER A 616 10.84 37.61 0.31
N ALA A 617 11.90 37.82 1.12
CA ALA A 617 12.52 36.77 1.95
C ALA A 617 11.57 36.13 2.98
N ARG A 618 10.38 36.71 3.21
CA ARG A 618 9.34 36.15 4.10
C ARG A 618 8.35 35.23 3.39
N GLN A 619 8.36 35.16 2.06
CA GLN A 619 7.43 34.34 1.31
C GLN A 619 7.87 32.87 1.33
N ILE A 620 6.92 31.96 1.53
CA ILE A 620 7.19 30.52 1.49
C ILE A 620 7.58 30.14 0.05
N PRO A 621 8.72 29.47 -0.17
CA PRO A 621 9.18 29.05 -1.50
C PRO A 621 8.18 28.12 -2.17
N GLN A 622 8.03 28.29 -3.49
CA GLN A 622 7.21 27.41 -4.33
C GLN A 622 8.10 26.44 -5.09
N LEU A 623 7.77 25.15 -5.03
CA LEU A 623 8.54 24.07 -5.63
C LEU A 623 7.70 23.33 -6.68
N TYR A 624 8.35 22.99 -7.79
CA TYR A 624 7.74 22.27 -8.90
C TYR A 624 8.52 20.99 -9.16
N THR A 625 7.81 19.87 -9.17
CA THR A 625 8.36 18.52 -9.31
C THR A 625 9.02 18.33 -10.67
N ARG A 626 10.23 17.75 -10.72
CA ARG A 626 10.86 17.29 -11.96
C ARG A 626 10.98 15.78 -11.99
N ARG A 627 11.93 15.24 -11.23
CA ARG A 627 12.22 13.80 -11.18
C ARG A 627 12.64 13.35 -9.80
N TRP A 628 12.55 12.04 -9.56
CA TRP A 628 13.10 11.43 -8.36
C TRP A 628 14.62 11.34 -8.47
N ILE A 629 15.33 11.65 -7.38
CA ILE A 629 16.80 11.66 -7.38
C ILE A 629 17.35 10.96 -6.13
N HIS A 630 18.36 10.12 -6.31
CA HIS A 630 19.03 9.46 -5.20
C HIS A 630 20.10 10.38 -4.58
N GLY A 631 20.07 10.49 -3.26
CA GLY A 631 20.96 11.41 -2.56
C GLY A 631 21.27 11.04 -1.13
N LEU A 632 22.52 11.27 -0.74
CA LEU A 632 23.01 11.10 0.62
C LEU A 632 23.10 12.46 1.32
N CYS A 633 22.19 12.70 2.26
CA CYS A 633 22.02 14.01 2.91
C CYS A 633 22.44 14.02 4.39
N PHE A 634 23.08 15.12 4.83
CA PHE A 634 23.54 15.32 6.20
C PHE A 634 23.01 16.63 6.83
N PHE A 635 21.91 16.53 7.59
CA PHE A 635 21.10 17.69 8.04
C PHE A 635 21.63 18.49 9.26
N HIS A 636 22.54 17.92 10.07
CA HIS A 636 23.23 18.60 11.19
C HIS A 636 22.37 19.42 12.16
N GLY A 637 21.33 18.83 12.75
CA GLY A 637 20.55 19.48 13.82
C GLY A 637 19.78 20.73 13.37
N ARG A 638 19.72 21.00 12.06
CA ARG A 638 18.93 22.08 11.49
C ARG A 638 17.47 21.64 11.37
N SER A 639 16.55 22.56 11.62
CA SER A 639 15.12 22.31 11.46
C SER A 639 14.75 22.28 9.96
N PRO A 640 13.75 21.46 9.58
CA PRO A 640 13.16 21.56 8.24
C PRO A 640 12.46 22.92 8.05
N HIS A 641 12.29 23.33 6.80
CA HIS A 641 11.63 24.57 6.41
C HIS A 641 10.32 24.27 5.69
N SER A 642 9.36 25.17 5.86
CA SER A 642 8.10 25.13 5.11
C SER A 642 8.33 25.47 3.65
N VAL A 643 7.73 24.68 2.75
CA VAL A 643 7.69 24.90 1.31
C VAL A 643 6.28 24.62 0.81
N ILE A 644 5.90 25.18 -0.34
CA ILE A 644 4.62 24.92 -0.99
C ILE A 644 4.86 24.25 -2.33
N PHE A 645 4.15 23.15 -2.59
CA PHE A 645 3.97 22.60 -3.93
C PHE A 645 2.64 23.15 -4.47
N PRO A 646 2.66 24.08 -5.44
CA PRO A 646 1.43 24.68 -5.95
C PRO A 646 0.48 23.64 -6.55
N TRP A 647 -0.81 23.95 -6.55
CA TRP A 647 -1.81 23.11 -7.19
C TRP A 647 -1.50 22.92 -8.69
N PRO A 648 -1.68 21.72 -9.26
CA PRO A 648 -1.62 21.54 -10.71
C PRO A 648 -2.67 22.41 -11.41
N ALA A 649 -2.40 22.85 -12.64
CA ALA A 649 -3.27 23.74 -13.41
C ALA A 649 -4.71 23.21 -13.56
N SER A 650 -4.87 21.88 -13.59
CA SER A 650 -6.18 21.21 -13.62
C SER A 650 -7.06 21.53 -12.42
N LEU A 651 -6.50 21.81 -11.24
CA LEU A 651 -7.23 22.20 -10.02
C LEU A 651 -7.32 23.72 -9.83
N GLN A 652 -6.52 24.51 -10.53
CA GLN A 652 -6.51 25.96 -10.40
C GLN A 652 -7.74 26.61 -11.05
N GLY A 653 -8.36 27.55 -10.34
CA GLY A 653 -9.46 28.36 -10.89
C GLY A 653 -10.81 27.65 -11.02
N LEU A 654 -10.91 26.39 -10.58
CA LEU A 654 -12.19 25.68 -10.43
C LEU A 654 -12.91 26.15 -9.18
#